data_AF-A0A928BWM3-F1
#
_entry.id   AF-A0A928BWM3-F1
#
_cell.length_a   1.000
_cell.length_b   1.000
_cell.length_c   1.000
_cell.angle_alpha   90.00
_cell.angle_beta   90.00
_cell.angle_gamma   90.00
#
_symmetry.space_group_name_H-M   'P 1'
#
loop_
_entity.id
_entity.type
_entity.pdbx_description
1 polymer ?
#
loop_
_entity_poly.entity_id
_entity_poly.type
_entity_poly.pdbx_seq_one_letter_code
_entity_poly.pdbx_strand_id
1 'polypeptide(L)'
;MIKKLLTFVALSAATIFTANAQTTLFHSDTNNSLPYRIPAIVQTSNEDILVFADKRYGGGDVGQNGSNSSRIDVVYKRFSGNTWGNETTVKAGTNSFGYGDVAVVADRENPAELVFFTAAGNIFFTNSENSDGKRLQCYRFNSSNGGATWTEGTDVTSQVYDLASDYTGAFFSSGRICQSSQIKVGSHYRLYAALCVGETTGLIFKSTKTYSLVIYSDDFGSTWNLLGTQPVIGEGGDEAKCEELPNGNVLVSSKGKSTRYYNVFKYNSFPTAPNTADGNWSGKVDGCSSQDANGTNGELLLVQASKNGQNCYLVMQTIPANSTSGTTRKNVTIYWKELDTTDLNDAYQFSGAWPNTKSLSDTTSSYSTMIQLADGTIAFAYEENYYSISKGGYDIQYKNLNISDIATGYTLPVIAAPVISPAGGEVEKGTQVEITGPTGATIYYTTDGNDPTTSSAVYNGPITVDNDMTIKAIAVKRAWTDSAVSTATFTVKAAAPVEKVASPTFSIAGGEVEEGTTVTISCATSGATIYYTTDGNEPTTSSAVYSGAITVNKAMTIKAFAAKDGYTDSEVVSATFTIKEVVVEPEVTEHPVTPVSGLIGGTTYYLATFSANENTVAPAGVSVFYVKTVSSDEVALSRVSSGKTIPAGEGVILMASSASAFNMTSTTDESNVADFSDNCLAATGDVVDFTFNVENCYALAVKGSGELAGQFAFCKVAAGTTLNGYNNRAYLDLSASGASFSNNVRVSFDGVTGIESSVEEFQEQVIYDICGRRVHEMKPGNIYIVNGRKVLKK
;
A
#
# COMPACT_ATOMS: atom_id res chain seq x y z
N MET A 1 -3.07 31.07 -27.34
CA MET A 1 -3.82 30.24 -26.37
C MET A 1 -2.82 29.57 -25.44
N ILE A 2 -2.54 30.17 -24.28
CA ILE A 2 -1.81 29.54 -23.18
C ILE A 2 -2.55 29.96 -21.92
N LYS A 3 -3.35 29.07 -21.33
CA LYS A 3 -3.98 29.26 -20.02
C LYS A 3 -3.16 28.49 -19.00
N LYS A 4 -2.42 29.23 -18.15
CA LYS A 4 -1.84 28.71 -16.91
C LYS A 4 -2.99 28.28 -16.00
N LEU A 5 -3.01 27.01 -15.63
CA LEU A 5 -3.89 26.46 -14.60
C LEU A 5 -3.29 26.84 -13.24
N LEU A 6 -3.91 27.79 -12.53
CA LEU A 6 -3.66 28.01 -11.11
C LEU A 6 -4.40 26.91 -10.34
N THR A 7 -3.65 25.99 -9.75
CA THR A 7 -4.19 25.04 -8.78
C THR A 7 -4.41 25.78 -7.46
N PHE A 8 -5.67 26.00 -7.10
CA PHE A 8 -6.05 26.49 -5.77
C PHE A 8 -5.71 25.41 -4.74
N VAL A 9 -4.73 25.69 -3.87
CA VAL A 9 -4.56 24.97 -2.61
C VAL A 9 -5.74 25.39 -1.72
N ALA A 10 -6.59 24.43 -1.35
CA ALA A 10 -7.61 24.65 -0.34
C ALA A 10 -6.90 24.86 1.01
N LEU A 11 -6.63 26.12 1.35
CA LEU A 11 -6.26 26.50 2.69
C LEU A 11 -7.49 26.25 3.56
N SER A 12 -7.48 25.17 4.35
CA SER A 12 -8.42 25.06 5.47
C SER A 12 -8.24 26.33 6.29
N ALA A 13 -9.30 27.14 6.40
CA ALA A 13 -9.32 28.30 7.27
C ALA A 13 -9.21 27.80 8.72
N ALA A 14 -7.99 27.56 9.18
CA ALA A 14 -7.68 27.57 10.59
C ALA A 14 -8.06 28.97 11.08
N THR A 15 -8.91 29.03 12.09
CA THR A 15 -9.15 30.24 12.85
C THR A 15 -7.78 30.71 13.33
N ILE A 16 -7.20 31.71 12.65
CA ILE A 16 -5.94 32.31 13.06
C ILE A 16 -6.25 33.00 14.38
N PHE A 17 -5.87 32.38 15.49
CA PHE A 17 -5.71 33.09 16.74
C PHE A 17 -4.80 34.27 16.42
N THR A 18 -5.27 35.50 16.61
CA THR A 18 -4.38 36.65 16.55
C THR A 18 -3.38 36.47 17.69
N ALA A 19 -2.15 36.08 17.34
CA ALA A 19 -1.05 36.06 18.29
C ALA A 19 -1.06 37.39 19.06
N ASN A 20 -0.91 37.33 20.38
CA ASN A 20 -0.97 38.45 21.34
C ASN A 20 -2.36 38.90 21.86
N ALA A 21 -3.48 38.30 21.46
CA ALA A 21 -4.78 38.63 22.06
C ALA A 21 -4.88 38.12 23.51
N GLN A 22 -5.28 38.99 24.43
CA GLN A 22 -5.56 38.63 25.82
C GLN A 22 -6.91 37.92 25.93
N THR A 23 -6.96 36.83 26.68
CA THR A 23 -8.19 36.09 26.97
C THR A 23 -8.44 36.03 28.48
N THR A 24 -9.57 36.57 28.95
CA THR A 24 -10.01 36.36 30.34
C THR A 24 -10.51 34.93 30.51
N LEU A 25 -9.76 34.11 31.23
CA LEU A 25 -10.15 32.72 31.51
C LEU A 25 -11.12 32.64 32.68
N PHE A 26 -10.84 33.36 33.76
CA PHE A 26 -11.71 33.43 34.93
C PHE A 26 -11.94 34.89 35.27
N HIS A 27 -13.20 35.30 35.38
CA HIS A 27 -13.56 36.69 35.65
C HIS A 27 -13.95 36.85 37.12
N SER A 28 -13.30 37.78 37.81
CA SER A 28 -13.73 38.27 39.11
C SER A 28 -14.50 39.57 38.88
N ASP A 29 -15.69 39.74 39.43
CA ASP A 29 -16.52 40.92 39.22
C ASP A 29 -17.29 41.33 40.49
N THR A 30 -17.79 42.56 40.49
CA THR A 30 -18.51 43.13 41.62
C THR A 30 -19.97 42.69 41.72
N ASN A 31 -20.48 41.94 40.74
CA ASN A 31 -21.89 41.59 40.57
C ASN A 31 -22.16 40.10 40.86
N ASN A 32 -21.45 39.54 41.86
CA ASN A 32 -21.70 38.23 42.47
C ASN A 32 -20.90 37.04 41.89
N SER A 33 -19.85 37.28 41.09
CA SER A 33 -18.84 36.23 40.83
C SER A 33 -17.87 36.07 42.01
N LEU A 34 -17.37 34.85 42.19
CA LEU A 34 -16.45 34.51 43.27
C LEU A 34 -15.02 34.92 42.88
N PRO A 35 -14.18 35.37 43.82
CA PRO A 35 -12.82 35.76 43.50
C PRO A 35 -11.98 34.57 43.04
N TYR A 36 -11.21 34.79 41.97
CA TYR A 36 -10.20 33.87 41.47
C TYR A 36 -8.80 34.35 41.80
N ARG A 37 -7.89 33.41 42.06
CA ARG A 37 -6.48 33.67 42.41
C ARG A 37 -5.58 32.53 41.95
N ILE A 38 -4.27 32.78 42.01
CA ILE A 38 -3.18 31.79 41.95
C ILE A 38 -3.20 30.93 40.68
N PRO A 39 -2.80 31.50 39.53
CA PRO A 39 -2.76 30.75 38.29
C PRO A 39 -1.64 29.70 38.31
N ALA A 40 -1.96 28.51 37.79
CA ALA A 40 -0.98 27.48 37.44
C ALA A 40 -1.23 27.01 36.00
N ILE A 41 -0.18 26.66 35.24
CA ILE A 41 -0.30 26.33 33.82
C ILE A 41 0.53 25.11 33.46
N VAL A 42 0.02 24.31 32.53
CA VAL A 42 0.71 23.15 31.98
C VAL A 42 0.29 22.91 30.53
N GLN A 43 1.18 22.29 29.74
CA GLN A 43 0.85 21.74 28.42
C GLN A 43 1.09 20.23 28.43
N THR A 44 0.13 19.45 27.95
CA THR A 44 0.27 18.00 27.74
C THR A 44 1.07 17.71 26.46
N SER A 45 1.58 16.49 26.29
CA SER A 45 2.36 16.14 25.08
C SER A 45 1.53 16.07 23.78
N ASN A 46 0.19 16.03 23.88
CA ASN A 46 -0.73 16.24 22.75
C ASN A 46 -1.14 17.72 22.59
N GLU A 47 -0.36 18.63 23.18
CA GLU A 47 -0.40 20.09 23.01
C GLU A 47 -1.59 20.83 23.64
N ASP A 48 -2.48 20.13 24.37
CA ASP A 48 -3.52 20.80 25.14
C ASP A 48 -2.93 21.63 26.29
N ILE A 49 -3.54 22.78 26.58
CA ILE A 49 -3.09 23.68 27.65
C ILE A 49 -4.15 23.69 28.75
N LEU A 50 -3.74 23.49 30.00
CA LEU A 50 -4.63 23.62 31.15
C LEU A 50 -4.14 24.78 32.02
N VAL A 51 -5.07 25.70 32.35
CA VAL A 51 -4.82 26.79 33.31
C VAL A 51 -5.74 26.61 34.50
N PHE A 52 -5.13 26.47 35.67
CA PHE A 52 -5.79 26.29 36.95
C PHE A 52 -5.91 27.62 37.69
N ALA A 53 -6.89 27.70 38.59
CA ALA A 53 -7.07 28.81 39.51
C ALA A 53 -7.76 28.33 40.80
N ASP A 54 -7.50 29.05 41.89
CA ASP A 54 -8.27 28.98 43.12
C ASP A 54 -9.59 29.73 42.93
N LYS A 55 -10.72 29.09 43.23
CA LYS A 55 -12.04 29.74 43.33
C LYS A 55 -12.40 29.93 44.80
N ARG A 56 -12.31 31.16 45.30
CA ARG A 56 -12.27 31.45 46.75
C ARG A 56 -13.61 31.95 47.28
N TYR A 57 -14.37 31.08 47.93
CA TYR A 57 -15.71 31.44 48.43
C TYR A 57 -15.67 32.39 49.62
N GLY A 58 -14.64 32.31 50.46
CA GLY A 58 -14.44 33.18 51.62
C GLY A 58 -13.52 34.39 51.35
N GLY A 59 -12.81 34.42 50.23
CA GLY A 59 -11.81 35.45 49.90
C GLY A 59 -10.42 35.25 50.51
N GLY A 60 -10.32 34.49 51.61
CA GLY A 60 -9.05 34.20 52.28
C GLY A 60 -8.14 33.24 51.53
N ASP A 61 -6.91 33.12 51.99
CA ASP A 61 -5.96 32.07 51.57
C ASP A 61 -6.36 30.71 52.16
N VAL A 62 -5.75 29.62 51.66
CA VAL A 62 -5.99 28.27 52.18
C VAL A 62 -5.70 28.23 53.69
N GLY A 63 -6.63 27.66 54.46
CA GLY A 63 -6.53 27.57 55.92
C GLY A 63 -6.82 28.88 56.67
N GLN A 64 -7.06 30.00 55.98
CA GLN A 64 -7.65 31.19 56.60
C GLN A 64 -9.18 31.07 56.57
N ASN A 65 -9.82 31.34 57.70
CA ASN A 65 -11.26 31.58 57.72
C ASN A 65 -11.50 32.97 57.12
N GLY A 66 -11.82 33.01 55.83
CA GLY A 66 -12.29 34.25 55.18
C GLY A 66 -13.59 34.75 55.81
N SER A 67 -14.24 35.75 55.21
CA SER A 67 -15.35 36.48 55.83
C SER A 67 -16.53 35.62 56.32
N ASN A 68 -16.68 34.36 55.85
CA ASN A 68 -17.63 33.35 56.37
C ASN A 68 -17.32 31.89 55.93
N SER A 69 -16.16 31.59 55.33
CA SER A 69 -15.89 30.26 54.74
C SER A 69 -14.39 30.05 54.49
N SER A 70 -13.88 28.84 54.73
CA SER A 70 -12.53 28.40 54.30
C SER A 70 -12.57 27.69 52.94
N ARG A 71 -13.73 27.65 52.27
CA ARG A 71 -13.91 26.93 51.00
C ARG A 71 -13.09 27.59 49.89
N ILE A 72 -12.19 26.80 49.32
CA ILE A 72 -11.50 27.09 48.06
C ILE A 72 -11.62 25.83 47.21
N ASP A 73 -12.11 26.03 45.98
CA ASP A 73 -12.20 24.97 44.99
C ASP A 73 -11.05 25.13 44.00
N VAL A 74 -10.43 24.01 43.60
CA VAL A 74 -9.48 23.99 42.49
C VAL A 74 -10.25 23.83 41.19
N VAL A 75 -10.12 24.81 40.30
CA VAL A 75 -10.76 24.80 38.98
C VAL A 75 -9.71 24.93 37.88
N TYR A 76 -10.05 24.49 36.67
CA TYR A 76 -9.26 24.78 35.48
C TYR A 76 -10.12 25.02 34.24
N LYS A 77 -9.52 25.63 33.23
CA LYS A 77 -10.00 25.65 31.84
C LYS A 77 -8.96 24.98 30.96
N ARG A 78 -9.43 24.29 29.92
CA ARG A 78 -8.60 23.60 28.93
C ARG A 78 -8.69 24.30 27.59
N PHE A 79 -7.56 24.52 26.96
CA PHE A 79 -7.47 24.84 25.54
C PHE A 79 -7.20 23.55 24.77
N SER A 80 -8.13 23.19 23.89
CA SER A 80 -8.04 22.00 23.03
C SER A 80 -8.78 22.27 21.73
N GLY A 81 -8.24 21.81 20.59
CA GLY A 81 -8.87 22.03 19.29
C GLY A 81 -9.08 23.52 18.96
N ASN A 82 -8.10 24.36 19.30
CA ASN A 82 -8.10 25.81 19.09
C ASN A 82 -9.17 26.62 19.87
N THR A 83 -9.76 26.07 20.92
CA THR A 83 -10.77 26.76 21.74
C THR A 83 -10.58 26.51 23.23
N TRP A 84 -10.93 27.50 24.05
CA TRP A 84 -11.04 27.33 25.50
C TRP A 84 -12.38 26.71 25.86
N GLY A 85 -12.35 25.61 26.62
CA GLY A 85 -13.53 24.98 27.18
C GLY A 85 -14.12 25.73 28.39
N ASN A 86 -15.19 25.16 28.93
CA ASN A 86 -15.84 25.64 30.15
C ASN A 86 -14.95 25.42 31.39
N GLU A 87 -15.24 26.18 32.45
CA GLU A 87 -14.65 25.93 33.77
C GLU A 87 -15.00 24.51 34.24
N THR A 88 -14.00 23.78 34.71
CA THR A 88 -14.14 22.47 35.32
C THR A 88 -13.60 22.51 36.75
N THR A 89 -14.40 22.05 37.71
CA THR A 89 -13.94 21.89 39.10
C THR A 89 -13.25 20.55 39.26
N VAL A 90 -11.98 20.56 39.68
CA VAL A 90 -11.24 19.33 39.99
C VAL A 90 -11.57 18.84 41.39
N LYS A 91 -11.48 19.76 42.36
CA LYS A 91 -11.79 19.46 43.76
C LYS A 91 -12.53 20.62 44.39
N ALA A 92 -13.73 20.35 44.90
CA ALA A 92 -14.47 21.30 45.69
C ALA A 92 -14.05 21.24 47.17
N GLY A 93 -13.81 22.40 47.76
CA GLY A 93 -13.67 22.54 49.21
C GLY A 93 -15.02 22.48 49.92
N THR A 94 -14.98 22.55 51.25
CA THR A 94 -16.15 22.71 52.12
C THR A 94 -16.06 24.03 52.87
N ASN A 95 -17.14 24.45 53.54
CA ASN A 95 -17.14 25.70 54.30
C ASN A 95 -16.04 25.79 55.37
N SER A 96 -15.48 24.65 55.80
CA SER A 96 -14.43 24.54 56.80
C SER A 96 -13.14 23.95 56.25
N PHE A 97 -12.96 23.81 54.92
CA PHE A 97 -11.78 23.17 54.33
C PHE A 97 -11.57 23.63 52.89
N GLY A 98 -10.37 24.10 52.55
CA GLY A 98 -10.03 24.54 51.18
C GLY A 98 -8.92 23.73 50.54
N TYR A 99 -8.84 23.79 49.22
CA TYR A 99 -7.72 23.30 48.40
C TYR A 99 -7.30 24.44 47.47
N GLY A 100 -6.01 24.76 47.40
CA GLY A 100 -5.52 25.84 46.55
C GLY A 100 -4.01 25.83 46.40
N ASP A 101 -3.46 26.92 45.85
CA ASP A 101 -2.02 27.06 45.57
C ASP A 101 -1.48 25.91 44.71
N VAL A 102 -2.15 25.66 43.58
CA VAL A 102 -1.83 24.55 42.67
C VAL A 102 -0.40 24.65 42.15
N ALA A 103 0.37 23.57 42.29
CA ALA A 103 1.65 23.33 41.60
C ALA A 103 1.49 22.12 40.67
N VAL A 104 1.66 22.29 39.35
CA VAL A 104 1.25 21.28 38.35
C VAL A 104 2.35 20.90 37.36
N VAL A 105 2.33 19.65 36.90
CA VAL A 105 3.14 19.14 35.78
C VAL A 105 2.35 18.09 34.98
N ALA A 106 2.63 18.04 33.68
CA ALA A 106 2.18 17.00 32.76
C ALA A 106 3.41 16.24 32.28
N ASP A 107 3.27 14.94 32.06
CA ASP A 107 4.40 14.18 31.57
C ASP A 107 4.70 14.58 30.12
N ARG A 108 5.97 14.88 29.86
CA ARG A 108 6.41 15.37 28.55
C ARG A 108 6.34 14.35 27.43
N GLU A 109 6.23 13.06 27.74
CA GLU A 109 6.13 11.98 26.74
C GLU A 109 4.75 11.30 26.76
N ASN A 110 4.08 11.23 27.93
CA ASN A 110 2.76 10.62 28.05
C ASN A 110 1.64 11.68 28.12
N PRO A 111 0.81 11.84 27.08
CA PRO A 111 -0.22 12.89 27.04
C PRO A 111 -1.34 12.66 28.06
N ALA A 112 -1.43 11.46 28.62
CA ALA A 112 -2.47 11.09 29.54
C ALA A 112 -2.14 11.48 31.00
N GLU A 113 -0.87 11.60 31.36
CA GLU A 113 -0.45 11.70 32.76
C GLU A 113 -0.18 13.13 33.22
N LEU A 114 -0.91 13.55 34.26
CA LEU A 114 -0.71 14.82 34.94
C LEU A 114 -0.74 14.60 36.45
N VAL A 115 0.03 15.40 37.17
CA VAL A 115 -0.04 15.49 38.63
C VAL A 115 -0.03 16.95 39.06
N PHE A 116 -0.81 17.26 40.09
CA PHE A 116 -0.66 18.52 40.80
C PHE A 116 -0.74 18.34 42.30
N PHE A 117 -0.22 19.34 43.02
CA PHE A 117 -0.20 19.42 44.46
C PHE A 117 -0.87 20.70 44.92
N THR A 118 -1.48 20.66 46.10
CA THR A 118 -2.19 21.81 46.69
C THR A 118 -1.78 22.00 48.14
N ALA A 119 -1.74 23.24 48.60
CA ALA A 119 -2.01 23.53 50.00
C ALA A 119 -3.48 23.17 50.29
N ALA A 120 -3.75 22.62 51.46
CA ALA A 120 -5.09 22.20 51.83
C ALA A 120 -5.37 22.36 53.33
N GLY A 121 -6.65 22.43 53.68
CA GLY A 121 -7.10 22.37 55.06
C GLY A 121 -7.71 23.64 55.59
N ASN A 122 -7.76 23.70 56.93
CA ASN A 122 -8.39 24.76 57.71
C ASN A 122 -7.41 25.45 58.67
N ILE A 123 -6.12 25.16 58.52
CA ILE A 123 -5.04 25.75 59.31
C ILE A 123 -4.17 26.55 58.36
N PHE A 124 -4.10 27.85 58.61
CA PHE A 124 -3.28 28.76 57.82
C PHE A 124 -1.79 28.47 58.04
N PHE A 125 -0.98 28.73 57.01
CA PHE A 125 0.47 28.52 57.00
C PHE A 125 1.17 29.01 58.29
N THR A 126 0.99 30.28 58.67
CA THR A 126 1.63 30.87 59.86
C THR A 126 1.02 30.42 61.20
N ASN A 127 -0.04 29.63 61.16
CA ASN A 127 -0.67 29.05 62.34
C ASN A 127 -0.31 27.57 62.52
N SER A 128 0.40 26.98 61.57
CA SER A 128 0.80 25.58 61.61
C SER A 128 1.74 25.31 62.79
N GLU A 129 1.64 24.11 63.36
CA GLU A 129 2.41 23.65 64.52
C GLU A 129 3.01 22.27 64.25
N ASN A 130 4.13 21.95 64.92
CA ASN A 130 4.79 20.64 64.84
C ASN A 130 4.04 19.56 65.63
N SER A 131 2.80 19.29 65.23
CA SER A 131 1.96 18.23 65.77
C SER A 131 0.90 17.82 64.74
N ASP A 132 0.57 16.53 64.72
CA ASP A 132 -0.44 15.98 63.82
C ASP A 132 -1.80 16.68 63.94
N GLY A 133 -2.45 16.92 62.80
CA GLY A 133 -3.72 17.62 62.73
C GLY A 133 -3.65 19.13 63.02
N LYS A 134 -2.45 19.69 63.24
CA LYS A 134 -2.22 21.14 63.41
C LYS A 134 -1.33 21.76 62.33
N ARG A 135 -1.16 21.07 61.21
CA ARG A 135 -0.36 21.53 60.07
C ARG A 135 -1.26 21.95 58.91
N LEU A 136 -0.84 22.97 58.16
CA LEU A 136 -1.32 23.14 56.79
C LEU A 136 -1.05 21.85 56.02
N GLN A 137 -2.08 21.29 55.39
CA GLN A 137 -1.99 19.99 54.72
C GLN A 137 -1.51 20.16 53.27
N CYS A 138 -0.95 19.09 52.72
CA CYS A 138 -0.59 19.01 51.30
C CYS A 138 -1.32 17.82 50.67
N TYR A 139 -1.98 18.04 49.53
CA TYR A 139 -2.69 16.99 48.79
C TYR A 139 -2.12 16.83 47.39
N ARG A 140 -2.09 15.59 46.90
CA ARG A 140 -1.70 15.21 45.53
C ARG A 140 -2.91 14.75 44.74
N PHE A 141 -3.00 15.16 43.48
CA PHE A 141 -4.05 14.74 42.55
C PHE A 141 -3.42 14.24 41.25
N ASN A 142 -3.95 13.15 40.72
CA ASN A 142 -3.47 12.53 39.49
C ASN A 142 -4.56 12.52 38.41
N SER A 143 -4.15 12.66 37.17
CA SER A 143 -4.94 12.34 35.98
C SER A 143 -4.19 11.34 35.12
N SER A 144 -4.92 10.38 34.54
CA SER A 144 -4.41 9.36 33.62
C SER A 144 -5.14 9.40 32.27
N ASN A 145 -5.77 10.53 31.95
CA ASN A 145 -6.52 10.76 30.71
C ASN A 145 -6.44 12.22 30.22
N GLY A 146 -5.29 12.85 30.40
CA GLY A 146 -5.02 14.19 29.87
C GLY A 146 -5.80 15.28 30.60
N GLY A 147 -6.05 15.10 31.89
CA GLY A 147 -6.79 16.04 32.74
C GLY A 147 -8.30 15.99 32.57
N ALA A 148 -8.88 15.01 31.86
CA ALA A 148 -10.33 14.89 31.71
C ALA A 148 -11.02 14.47 33.02
N THR A 149 -10.39 13.61 33.81
CA THR A 149 -10.81 13.27 35.18
C THR A 149 -9.61 13.23 36.11
N TRP A 150 -9.88 13.36 37.41
CA TRP A 150 -8.87 13.41 38.46
C TRP A 150 -9.22 12.47 39.61
N THR A 151 -8.21 11.98 40.31
CA THR A 151 -8.40 11.24 41.58
C THR A 151 -9.03 12.12 42.65
N GLU A 152 -9.63 11.53 43.69
CA GLU A 152 -10.21 12.26 44.83
C GLU A 152 -9.20 13.11 45.65
N GLY A 153 -7.91 12.86 45.49
CA GLY A 153 -6.84 13.50 46.23
C GLY A 153 -6.25 12.58 47.30
N THR A 154 -4.91 12.52 47.34
CA THR A 154 -4.15 11.77 48.36
C THR A 154 -3.52 12.76 49.33
N ASP A 155 -3.73 12.59 50.63
CA ASP A 155 -3.04 13.38 51.65
C ASP A 155 -1.55 12.98 51.69
N VAL A 156 -0.67 13.91 51.33
CA VAL A 156 0.79 13.73 51.32
C VAL A 156 1.46 14.57 52.41
N THR A 157 0.69 15.04 53.39
CA THR A 157 1.18 15.93 54.46
C THR A 157 2.38 15.32 55.18
N SER A 158 2.28 14.08 55.66
CA SER A 158 3.41 13.44 56.37
C SER A 158 4.67 13.38 55.52
N GLN A 159 4.56 12.99 54.24
CA GLN A 159 5.70 12.94 53.32
C GLN A 159 6.39 14.31 53.15
N VAL A 160 5.62 15.40 53.06
CA VAL A 160 6.17 16.75 52.94
C VAL A 160 6.87 17.18 54.24
N TYR A 161 6.25 16.95 55.40
CA TYR A 161 6.84 17.35 56.68
C TYR A 161 7.94 16.42 57.17
N ASP A 162 8.05 15.19 56.67
CA ASP A 162 9.22 14.33 56.90
C ASP A 162 10.47 14.92 56.23
N LEU A 163 10.30 15.58 55.08
CA LEU A 163 11.37 16.33 54.39
C LEU A 163 11.62 17.71 55.01
N ALA A 164 10.61 18.30 55.66
CA ALA A 164 10.63 19.62 56.27
C ALA A 164 10.49 19.57 57.80
N SER A 165 11.13 18.59 58.45
CA SER A 165 10.91 18.26 59.87
C SER A 165 11.20 19.40 60.85
N ASP A 166 12.10 20.31 60.45
CA ASP A 166 12.51 21.47 61.26
C ASP A 166 11.49 22.62 61.20
N TYR A 167 10.48 22.54 60.34
CA TYR A 167 9.55 23.63 60.03
C TYR A 167 8.12 23.29 60.47
N THR A 168 7.40 24.32 60.90
CA THR A 168 6.02 24.18 61.39
C THR A 168 5.00 24.24 60.26
N GLY A 169 5.30 24.94 59.16
CA GLY A 169 4.44 25.04 57.98
C GLY A 169 5.20 24.69 56.69
N ALA A 170 4.54 24.03 55.74
CA ALA A 170 5.10 23.70 54.44
C ALA A 170 4.01 23.61 53.36
N PHE A 171 4.30 24.08 52.15
CA PHE A 171 3.47 23.85 50.96
C PHE A 171 4.28 23.95 49.67
N PHE A 172 3.76 23.35 48.59
CA PHE A 172 4.32 23.49 47.25
C PHE A 172 4.11 24.91 46.74
N SER A 173 5.17 25.55 46.25
CA SER A 173 5.04 26.86 45.59
C SER A 173 4.21 26.72 44.33
N SER A 174 3.11 27.46 44.25
CA SER A 174 2.14 27.38 43.15
C SER A 174 2.71 27.77 41.78
N GLY A 175 2.08 27.33 40.69
CA GLY A 175 2.53 27.54 39.31
C GLY A 175 2.94 26.23 38.63
N ARG A 176 3.96 26.26 37.78
CA ARG A 176 4.53 25.06 37.15
C ARG A 176 5.52 24.35 38.07
N ILE A 177 5.49 23.02 38.07
CA ILE A 177 6.59 22.16 38.51
C ILE A 177 7.54 21.92 37.34
N CYS A 178 8.84 22.08 37.55
CA CYS A 178 9.86 21.89 36.52
C CYS A 178 10.08 20.40 36.28
N GLN A 179 10.00 19.94 35.03
CA GLN A 179 10.35 18.57 34.64
C GLN A 179 11.66 18.59 33.84
N SER A 180 12.63 17.80 34.30
CA SER A 180 13.93 17.64 33.66
C SER A 180 13.78 17.21 32.21
N SER A 181 14.62 17.76 31.33
CA SER A 181 14.75 17.38 29.92
C SER A 181 15.91 16.42 29.68
N GLN A 182 16.71 16.16 30.72
CA GLN A 182 17.98 15.45 30.61
C GLN A 182 18.02 14.20 31.49
N ILE A 183 17.35 14.23 32.65
CA ILE A 183 17.37 13.16 33.64
C ILE A 183 16.04 12.42 33.60
N LYS A 184 16.10 11.19 33.08
CA LYS A 184 14.98 10.25 33.03
C LYS A 184 15.27 9.05 33.93
N VAL A 185 14.34 8.75 34.84
CA VAL A 185 14.42 7.64 35.79
C VAL A 185 13.21 6.74 35.58
N GLY A 186 13.47 5.49 35.20
CA GLY A 186 12.39 4.58 34.78
C GLY A 186 11.62 5.17 33.59
N SER A 187 10.30 5.30 33.75
CA SER A 187 9.40 5.82 32.71
C SER A 187 9.30 7.34 32.66
N HIS A 188 9.76 8.06 33.70
CA HIS A 188 9.47 9.48 33.86
C HIS A 188 10.73 10.33 33.95
N TYR A 189 10.62 11.58 33.53
CA TYR A 189 11.68 12.55 33.80
C TYR A 189 11.55 13.10 35.21
N ARG A 190 12.70 13.32 35.85
CA ARG A 190 12.79 13.87 37.20
C ARG A 190 12.02 15.18 37.31
N LEU A 191 11.23 15.32 38.37
CA LEU A 191 10.55 16.55 38.73
C LEU A 191 11.40 17.34 39.73
N TYR A 192 11.36 18.66 39.64
CA TYR A 192 11.88 19.58 40.64
C TYR A 192 10.76 20.52 41.09
N ALA A 193 10.52 20.58 42.40
CA ALA A 193 9.54 21.47 42.99
C ALA A 193 10.17 22.26 44.15
N ALA A 194 9.73 23.50 44.32
CA ALA A 194 10.12 24.31 45.46
C ALA A 194 9.03 24.27 46.55
N LEU A 195 9.43 24.07 47.80
CA LEU A 195 8.55 24.22 48.96
C LEU A 195 8.80 25.58 49.61
N CYS A 196 7.72 26.29 49.95
CA CYS A 196 7.78 27.37 50.92
C CYS A 196 7.57 26.75 52.31
N VAL A 197 8.52 26.99 53.22
CA VAL A 197 8.48 26.45 54.58
C VAL A 197 8.61 27.56 55.61
N GLY A 198 7.97 27.35 56.76
CA GLY A 198 7.82 28.35 57.82
C GLY A 198 8.23 27.81 59.17
N GLU A 199 9.00 28.59 59.92
CA GLU A 199 9.29 28.37 61.34
C GLU A 199 8.47 29.37 62.17
N THR A 200 7.37 28.90 62.74
CA THR A 200 6.48 29.70 63.59
C THR A 200 6.85 29.54 65.06
N THR A 201 7.15 30.64 65.73
CA THR A 201 7.48 30.70 67.16
C THR A 201 6.51 31.62 67.92
N GLY A 202 6.36 31.38 69.23
CA GLY A 202 5.50 32.18 70.11
C GLY A 202 4.13 31.55 70.37
N LEU A 203 3.64 31.66 71.62
CA LEU A 203 2.38 31.07 72.07
C LEU A 203 1.16 31.98 71.85
N ILE A 204 1.33 33.30 72.04
CA ILE A 204 0.25 34.30 71.94
C ILE A 204 0.49 35.22 70.74
N PHE A 205 1.72 35.71 70.57
CA PHE A 205 2.13 36.50 69.42
C PHE A 205 3.01 35.63 68.52
N LYS A 206 2.38 34.96 67.55
CA LYS A 206 3.07 34.11 66.58
C LYS A 206 3.92 34.97 65.64
N SER A 207 5.20 34.63 65.49
CA SER A 207 6.11 35.17 64.48
C SER A 207 6.55 34.02 63.58
N THR A 208 6.49 34.20 62.26
CA THR A 208 6.90 33.16 61.30
C THR A 208 8.05 33.66 60.46
N LYS A 209 9.15 32.91 60.46
CA LYS A 209 10.26 33.06 59.50
C LYS A 209 10.02 32.12 58.32
N THR A 210 10.34 32.57 57.12
CA THR A 210 10.10 31.81 55.89
C THR A 210 11.41 31.49 55.16
N TYR A 211 11.43 30.32 54.53
CA TYR A 211 12.56 29.71 53.83
C TYR A 211 12.07 29.00 52.58
N SER A 212 12.99 28.68 51.67
CA SER A 212 12.67 27.86 50.50
C SER A 212 13.49 26.57 50.53
N LEU A 213 12.82 25.45 50.28
CA LEU A 213 13.44 24.15 50.02
C LEU A 213 13.25 23.78 48.55
N VAL A 214 14.10 22.90 48.04
CA VAL A 214 13.88 22.26 46.73
C VAL A 214 13.90 20.76 46.91
N ILE A 215 12.88 20.12 46.35
CA ILE A 215 12.67 18.68 46.37
C ILE A 215 12.65 18.15 44.94
N TYR A 216 12.99 16.88 44.79
CA TYR A 216 12.89 16.18 43.51
C TYR A 216 12.16 14.85 43.64
N SER A 217 11.56 14.42 42.53
CA SER A 217 10.85 13.14 42.42
C SER A 217 11.26 12.43 41.13
N ASP A 218 11.50 11.13 41.25
CA ASP A 218 11.88 10.24 40.14
C ASP A 218 10.74 9.29 39.73
N ASP A 219 9.57 9.40 40.37
CA ASP A 219 8.40 8.54 40.20
C ASP A 219 7.12 9.36 39.97
N PHE A 220 7.30 10.50 39.28
CA PHE A 220 6.26 11.42 38.87
C PHE A 220 5.39 11.92 40.04
N GLY A 221 6.08 12.33 41.11
CA GLY A 221 5.51 12.97 42.29
C GLY A 221 4.88 12.00 43.29
N SER A 222 5.14 10.69 43.19
CA SER A 222 4.64 9.72 44.16
C SER A 222 5.46 9.74 45.45
N THR A 223 6.77 9.91 45.32
CA THR A 223 7.72 10.14 46.42
C THR A 223 8.64 11.31 46.12
N TRP A 224 9.15 11.94 47.18
CA TRP A 224 9.99 13.13 47.09
C TRP A 224 11.23 13.00 47.97
N ASN A 225 12.31 13.62 47.52
CA ASN A 225 13.60 13.69 48.22
C ASN A 225 14.11 15.14 48.25
N LEU A 226 14.91 15.50 49.25
CA LEU A 226 15.57 16.81 49.29
C LEU A 226 16.65 16.93 48.22
N LEU A 227 16.70 18.06 47.51
CA LEU A 227 17.76 18.36 46.54
C LEU A 227 18.92 19.09 47.25
N GLY A 228 19.96 18.35 47.62
CA GLY A 228 21.12 18.89 48.33
C GLY A 228 20.80 19.38 49.75
N THR A 229 21.78 20.04 50.37
CA THR A 229 21.67 20.60 51.73
C THR A 229 20.64 21.74 51.78
N GLN A 230 19.82 21.71 52.83
CA GLN A 230 18.70 22.63 53.03
C GLN A 230 18.95 23.58 54.21
N PRO A 231 18.26 24.74 54.28
CA PRO A 231 17.40 25.31 53.24
C PRO A 231 18.22 25.87 52.06
N VAL A 232 17.65 25.86 50.86
CA VAL A 232 18.33 26.38 49.67
C VAL A 232 18.33 27.90 49.62
N ILE A 233 17.28 28.53 50.17
CA ILE A 233 17.23 29.96 50.48
C ILE A 233 16.93 30.08 51.97
N GLY A 234 17.86 30.71 52.70
CA GLY A 234 17.73 30.97 54.13
C GLY A 234 16.60 31.96 54.49
N GLU A 235 16.64 32.50 55.71
CA GLU A 235 15.61 33.40 56.22
C GLU A 235 15.31 34.55 55.24
N GLY A 236 14.01 34.74 54.95
CA GLY A 236 13.50 35.72 54.00
C GLY A 236 13.09 35.12 52.64
N GLY A 237 13.42 33.84 52.39
CA GLY A 237 12.84 33.07 51.29
C GLY A 237 11.34 32.86 51.46
N ASP A 238 10.64 32.56 50.38
CA ASP A 238 9.18 32.35 50.33
C ASP A 238 8.87 31.48 49.10
N GLU A 239 7.70 31.66 48.48
CA GLU A 239 7.30 31.03 47.22
C GLU A 239 8.39 31.15 46.16
N ALA A 240 8.82 30.00 45.64
CA ALA A 240 9.96 29.91 44.73
C ALA A 240 9.63 29.12 43.46
N LYS A 241 10.53 29.15 42.49
CA LYS A 241 10.47 28.43 41.22
C LYS A 241 11.79 27.75 40.94
N CYS A 242 11.73 26.58 40.33
CA CYS A 242 12.90 25.82 39.89
C CYS A 242 12.97 25.84 38.37
N GLU A 243 14.18 25.88 37.81
CA GLU A 243 14.40 25.70 36.39
C GLU A 243 15.69 24.92 36.12
N GLU A 244 15.66 24.00 35.15
CA GLU A 244 16.84 23.25 34.71
C GLU A 244 17.69 24.08 33.74
N LEU A 245 18.96 24.27 34.06
CA LEU A 245 19.94 24.98 33.22
C LEU A 245 20.45 24.08 32.08
N PRO A 246 21.06 24.64 31.02
CA PRO A 246 21.53 23.84 29.88
C PRO A 246 22.54 22.73 30.22
N ASN A 247 23.37 22.94 31.25
CA ASN A 247 24.28 21.91 31.76
C ASN A 247 23.62 20.94 32.77
N GLY A 248 22.31 21.09 32.96
CA GLY A 248 21.43 20.31 33.84
C GLY A 248 21.55 20.59 35.34
N ASN A 249 22.28 21.64 35.73
CA ASN A 249 22.16 22.23 37.07
C ASN A 249 20.74 22.78 37.30
N VAL A 250 20.36 22.99 38.56
CA VAL A 250 19.01 23.51 38.90
C VAL A 250 19.13 24.92 39.47
N LEU A 251 18.53 25.89 38.80
CA LEU A 251 18.36 27.25 39.28
C LEU A 251 17.10 27.33 40.15
N VAL A 252 17.18 28.00 41.29
CA VAL A 252 16.00 28.40 42.07
C VAL A 252 15.88 29.92 42.09
N SER A 253 14.66 30.43 41.95
CA SER A 253 14.30 31.83 42.18
C SER A 253 13.24 31.89 43.28
N SER A 254 13.59 32.43 44.44
CA SER A 254 12.66 32.66 45.54
C SER A 254 12.17 34.10 45.55
N LYS A 255 10.88 34.28 45.80
CA LYS A 255 10.31 35.54 46.25
C LYS A 255 11.02 36.01 47.53
N GLY A 256 11.30 37.31 47.60
CA GLY A 256 11.68 38.03 48.81
C GLY A 256 10.81 39.28 48.96
N LYS A 257 10.85 39.97 50.10
CA LYS A 257 9.95 41.10 50.42
C LYS A 257 9.98 42.24 49.37
N SER A 258 11.15 42.53 48.81
CA SER A 258 11.34 43.55 47.77
C SER A 258 12.44 43.16 46.77
N THR A 259 12.60 41.86 46.53
CA THR A 259 13.71 41.29 45.75
C THR A 259 13.35 39.86 45.31
N ARG A 260 14.24 39.24 44.51
CA ARG A 260 14.28 37.81 44.24
C ARG A 260 15.60 37.26 44.76
N TYR A 261 15.58 36.12 45.44
CA TYR A 261 16.81 35.41 45.80
C TYR A 261 17.07 34.30 44.79
N TYR A 262 18.33 34.14 44.39
CA TYR A 262 18.73 33.06 43.49
C TYR A 262 19.74 32.14 44.18
N ASN A 263 19.71 30.87 43.79
CA ASN A 263 20.74 29.89 44.15
C ASN A 263 20.81 28.85 43.01
N VAL A 264 21.96 28.21 42.84
CA VAL A 264 22.15 27.17 41.81
C VAL A 264 22.62 25.89 42.47
N PHE A 265 21.90 24.81 42.25
CA PHE A 265 22.34 23.47 42.61
C PHE A 265 23.25 22.94 41.50
N LYS A 266 24.50 22.68 41.87
CA LYS A 266 25.50 22.09 41.00
C LYS A 266 25.60 20.60 41.27
N TYR A 267 25.39 19.78 40.24
CA TYR A 267 25.70 18.36 40.30
C TYR A 267 27.22 18.14 40.35
N ASN A 268 27.70 17.27 41.25
CA ASN A 268 29.13 16.92 41.32
C ASN A 268 29.59 16.17 40.06
N SER A 269 28.69 15.37 39.49
CA SER A 269 28.84 14.73 38.18
C SER A 269 27.46 14.71 37.55
N PHE A 270 27.33 15.28 36.35
CA PHE A 270 26.02 15.32 35.68
C PHE A 270 25.57 13.89 35.37
N PRO A 271 24.38 13.46 35.86
CA PRO A 271 24.02 12.05 35.78
C PRO A 271 23.60 11.65 34.36
N THR A 272 24.25 10.63 33.80
CA THR A 272 23.72 9.84 32.66
C THR A 272 22.85 8.66 33.13
N ALA A 273 22.83 8.38 34.45
CA ALA A 273 21.97 7.45 35.17
C ALA A 273 21.83 7.89 36.66
N PRO A 274 20.73 7.57 37.38
CA PRO A 274 20.32 8.25 38.61
C PRO A 274 20.91 7.60 39.87
N ASN A 275 22.14 7.94 40.24
CA ASN A 275 22.64 7.62 41.58
C ASN A 275 22.72 8.89 42.40
N THR A 276 21.57 9.22 43.02
CA THR A 276 21.31 10.35 43.93
C THR A 276 21.49 11.74 43.31
N ALA A 277 20.69 12.72 43.76
CA ALA A 277 20.94 14.11 43.43
C ALA A 277 22.16 14.64 44.23
N ASP A 278 23.34 14.09 43.93
CA ASP A 278 24.60 14.43 44.58
C ASP A 278 25.18 15.71 43.99
N GLY A 279 25.32 16.70 44.86
CA GLY A 279 25.68 18.04 44.47
C GLY A 279 25.51 19.02 45.62
N ASN A 280 25.84 20.28 45.34
CA ASN A 280 25.85 21.33 46.34
C ASN A 280 25.26 22.62 45.78
N TRP A 281 24.62 23.38 46.66
CA TRP A 281 24.16 24.72 46.36
C TRP A 281 25.34 25.71 46.37
N SER A 282 25.43 26.57 45.36
CA SER A 282 26.49 27.58 45.25
C SER A 282 26.41 28.67 46.31
N GLY A 283 25.21 28.91 46.84
CA GLY A 283 24.94 29.90 47.87
C GLY A 283 23.91 30.92 47.39
N LYS A 284 23.15 31.49 48.34
CA LYS A 284 22.15 32.51 48.05
C LYS A 284 22.82 33.77 47.53
N VAL A 285 22.34 34.29 46.41
CA VAL A 285 22.63 35.64 45.93
C VAL A 285 21.35 36.47 45.86
N ASP A 286 21.48 37.76 46.15
CA ASP A 286 20.39 38.71 46.05
C ASP A 286 20.24 39.16 44.59
N GLY A 287 19.04 39.04 44.07
CA GLY A 287 18.63 39.53 42.76
C GLY A 287 18.11 40.96 42.81
N CYS A 288 18.13 41.64 41.66
CA CYS A 288 17.40 42.88 41.41
C CYS A 288 17.54 43.96 42.50
N SER A 289 18.69 44.63 42.57
CA SER A 289 18.95 45.68 43.57
C SER A 289 18.43 47.08 43.18
N SER A 290 17.79 47.26 42.01
CA SER A 290 17.52 48.59 41.44
C SER A 290 16.16 48.78 40.77
N GLN A 291 15.22 47.85 40.93
CA GLN A 291 13.87 47.99 40.37
C GLN A 291 12.86 47.68 41.47
N ASP A 292 11.78 48.46 41.55
CA ASP A 292 10.74 48.42 42.58
C ASP A 292 9.92 47.10 42.58
N ALA A 293 10.60 45.96 42.69
CA ALA A 293 10.04 44.62 42.70
C ALA A 293 9.26 44.42 43.99
N ASN A 294 7.93 44.36 43.90
CA ASN A 294 7.10 43.92 45.02
C ASN A 294 7.24 42.40 45.17
N GLY A 295 7.53 41.92 46.37
CA GLY A 295 7.59 40.50 46.66
C GLY A 295 6.29 39.79 46.29
N THR A 296 6.28 39.06 45.18
CA THR A 296 5.14 38.27 44.70
C THR A 296 5.62 36.94 44.14
N ASN A 297 4.74 35.95 44.11
CA ASN A 297 4.95 34.79 43.27
C ASN A 297 4.89 35.23 41.79
N GLY A 298 5.76 34.63 41.00
CA GLY A 298 5.93 34.84 39.57
C GLY A 298 6.84 33.73 39.05
N GLU A 299 6.99 33.64 37.73
CA GLU A 299 7.67 32.52 37.11
C GLU A 299 9.16 32.76 36.91
N LEU A 300 9.91 31.67 36.78
CA LEU A 300 11.24 31.62 36.21
C LEU A 300 11.20 30.61 35.05
N LEU A 301 11.63 31.02 33.86
CA LEU A 301 11.59 30.18 32.66
C LEU A 301 12.88 30.33 31.86
N LEU A 302 13.48 29.21 31.48
CA LEU A 302 14.54 29.16 30.50
C LEU A 302 13.94 28.88 29.14
N VAL A 303 14.24 29.74 28.16
CA VAL A 303 13.67 29.71 26.82
C VAL A 303 14.78 29.45 25.81
N GLN A 304 14.61 28.41 24.98
CA GLN A 304 15.49 28.18 23.85
C GLN A 304 15.18 29.18 22.74
N ALA A 305 16.22 29.85 22.23
CA ALA A 305 16.08 30.90 21.23
C ALA A 305 17.23 30.86 20.21
N SER A 306 17.10 31.64 19.15
CA SER A 306 18.15 31.91 18.17
C SER A 306 18.30 33.40 17.97
N LYS A 307 19.55 33.86 17.90
CA LYS A 307 19.91 35.24 17.60
C LYS A 307 20.90 35.22 16.45
N ASN A 308 20.55 35.86 15.34
CA ASN A 308 21.37 35.85 14.11
C ASN A 308 21.73 34.43 13.62
N GLY A 309 20.84 33.46 13.81
CA GLY A 309 21.06 32.05 13.43
C GLY A 309 21.88 31.23 14.42
N GLN A 310 22.35 31.82 15.52
CA GLN A 310 23.05 31.12 16.58
C GLN A 310 22.11 30.78 17.73
N ASN A 311 22.08 29.50 18.13
CA ASN A 311 21.29 29.03 19.25
C ASN A 311 21.81 29.64 20.56
N CYS A 312 20.89 30.13 21.37
CA CYS A 312 21.16 30.73 22.67
C CYS A 312 20.01 30.38 23.63
N TYR A 313 20.16 30.80 24.89
CA TYR A 313 19.12 30.67 25.90
C TYR A 313 18.76 32.05 26.43
N LEU A 314 17.47 32.31 26.59
CA LEU A 314 16.98 33.46 27.33
C LEU A 314 16.51 32.98 28.70
N VAL A 315 16.98 33.63 29.76
CA VAL A 315 16.37 33.46 31.08
C VAL A 315 15.34 34.56 31.28
N MET A 316 14.12 34.17 31.64
CA MET A 316 12.99 35.05 31.85
C MET A 316 12.46 34.90 33.27
N GLN A 317 12.04 36.01 33.88
CA GLN A 317 11.29 36.01 35.13
C GLN A 317 10.08 36.93 35.02
N THR A 318 9.04 36.70 35.84
CA THR A 318 7.89 37.60 35.90
C THR A 318 7.66 38.17 37.29
N ILE A 319 7.51 39.51 37.34
CA ILE A 319 7.15 40.28 38.54
C ILE A 319 6.40 41.58 38.15
N PRO A 320 5.56 42.14 39.02
CA PRO A 320 5.01 43.49 38.91
C PRO A 320 6.11 44.55 38.91
N ALA A 321 6.07 45.48 37.97
CA ALA A 321 7.13 46.48 37.74
C ALA A 321 7.08 47.71 38.65
N ASN A 322 5.95 48.00 39.29
CA ASN A 322 5.77 49.21 40.10
C ASN A 322 5.21 48.89 41.48
N SER A 323 6.00 49.18 42.52
CA SER A 323 5.45 49.40 43.86
C SER A 323 6.31 50.41 44.61
N THR A 324 6.15 51.70 44.30
CA THR A 324 6.59 52.77 45.20
C THR A 324 5.93 52.52 46.55
N SER A 325 6.72 52.08 47.55
CA SER A 325 6.36 51.84 48.96
C SER A 325 4.87 51.99 49.30
N GLY A 326 4.01 51.00 48.97
CA GLY A 326 2.57 51.11 49.23
C GLY A 326 1.70 50.05 48.56
N THR A 327 1.63 48.85 49.16
CA THR A 327 0.56 47.80 49.14
C THR A 327 -0.08 47.31 47.83
N THR A 328 0.02 47.98 46.68
CA THR A 328 -0.72 47.60 45.46
C THR A 328 0.23 47.13 44.35
N ARG A 329 0.07 45.86 43.92
CA ARG A 329 0.82 45.26 42.80
C ARG A 329 0.20 45.66 41.46
N LYS A 330 1.02 46.11 40.51
CA LYS A 330 0.62 46.57 39.17
C LYS A 330 1.67 46.23 38.12
N ASN A 331 1.25 46.16 36.85
CA ASN A 331 2.10 46.03 35.69
C ASN A 331 2.99 44.77 35.73
N VAL A 332 2.39 43.58 35.88
CA VAL A 332 3.11 42.31 35.69
C VAL A 332 3.91 42.37 34.39
N THR A 333 5.20 42.13 34.51
CA THR A 333 6.20 42.36 33.46
C THR A 333 7.11 41.15 33.36
N ILE A 334 7.43 40.75 32.13
CA ILE A 334 8.51 39.80 31.84
C ILE A 334 9.82 40.57 31.86
N TYR A 335 10.75 40.14 32.68
CA TYR A 335 12.14 40.59 32.67
C TYR A 335 12.99 39.49 32.07
N TRP A 336 13.92 39.84 31.19
CA TRP A 336 14.75 38.82 30.54
C TRP A 336 16.18 39.28 30.23
N LYS A 337 17.06 38.31 30.06
CA LYS A 337 18.42 38.49 29.53
C LYS A 337 18.87 37.22 28.82
N GLU A 338 19.82 37.36 27.90
CA GLU A 338 20.54 36.23 27.31
C GLU A 338 21.38 35.57 28.41
N LEU A 339 21.33 34.24 28.50
CA LEU A 339 22.06 33.46 29.48
C LEU A 339 23.50 33.26 29.00
N ASP A 340 24.47 33.65 29.83
CA ASP A 340 25.86 33.27 29.61
C ASP A 340 26.04 31.79 29.96
N THR A 341 26.35 30.97 28.95
CA THR A 341 26.48 29.52 29.12
C THR A 341 27.89 29.07 29.49
N THR A 342 28.84 29.99 29.64
CA THR A 342 30.24 29.67 29.95
C THR A 342 30.46 29.23 31.39
N ASP A 343 29.70 29.77 32.35
CA ASP A 343 29.68 29.30 33.74
C ASP A 343 28.26 29.28 34.31
N LEU A 344 27.70 28.09 34.45
CA LEU A 344 26.35 27.83 34.96
C LEU A 344 26.38 27.22 36.38
N ASN A 345 27.50 27.36 37.09
CA ASN A 345 27.68 26.78 38.43
C ASN A 345 27.32 27.76 39.56
N ASP A 346 27.40 29.06 39.29
CA ASP A 346 27.17 30.11 40.28
C ASP A 346 25.89 30.89 39.95
N ALA A 347 25.12 31.19 41.00
CA ALA A 347 23.92 31.99 40.92
C ALA A 347 24.20 33.48 40.62
N TYR A 348 25.45 33.96 40.78
CA TYR A 348 25.83 35.37 40.62
C TYR A 348 25.43 35.96 39.27
N GLN A 349 25.42 35.17 38.20
CA GLN A 349 24.94 35.63 36.88
C GLN A 349 23.47 36.08 36.88
N PHE A 350 22.65 35.59 37.80
CA PHE A 350 21.23 35.95 37.96
C PHE A 350 21.04 37.15 38.90
N SER A 351 22.10 37.55 39.62
CA SER A 351 22.12 38.76 40.44
C SER A 351 22.09 40.04 39.59
N GLY A 352 21.93 41.19 40.26
CA GLY A 352 21.96 42.49 39.62
C GLY A 352 20.72 42.82 38.79
N ALA A 353 20.88 43.79 37.88
CA ALA A 353 19.77 44.33 37.09
C ALA A 353 19.36 43.38 35.95
N TRP A 354 18.06 43.39 35.65
CA TRP A 354 17.48 42.71 34.49
C TRP A 354 17.09 43.79 33.47
N PRO A 355 17.91 44.00 32.42
CA PRO A 355 17.83 45.23 31.62
C PRO A 355 16.71 45.21 30.57
N ASN A 356 16.21 44.04 30.17
CA ASN A 356 15.17 43.94 29.15
C ASN A 356 13.84 43.58 29.77
N THR A 357 12.78 44.25 29.31
CA THR A 357 11.44 44.13 29.89
C THR A 357 10.34 44.13 28.84
N LYS A 358 9.27 43.38 29.09
CA LYS A 358 8.00 43.45 28.34
C LYS A 358 6.85 43.50 29.34
N SER A 359 6.20 44.66 29.47
CA SER A 359 5.01 44.77 30.32
C SER A 359 3.85 43.99 29.68
N LEU A 360 3.17 43.19 30.50
CA LEU A 360 2.00 42.41 30.08
C LEU A 360 0.69 43.02 30.55
N SER A 361 0.76 43.93 31.51
CA SER A 361 -0.37 44.62 32.12
C SER A 361 -0.05 46.10 32.26
N ASP A 362 -1.07 46.95 32.20
CA ASP A 362 -1.01 48.38 32.50
C ASP A 362 -1.86 48.77 33.72
N THR A 363 -2.38 47.77 34.43
CA THR A 363 -3.30 47.90 35.55
C THR A 363 -2.83 47.08 36.75
N THR A 364 -3.67 47.00 37.79
CA THR A 364 -3.46 46.10 38.93
C THR A 364 -3.31 44.66 38.46
N SER A 365 -2.20 44.04 38.82
CA SER A 365 -1.85 42.69 38.41
C SER A 365 -0.82 42.12 39.38
N SER A 366 -0.81 40.80 39.56
CA SER A 366 -0.05 40.16 40.65
C SER A 366 0.55 38.80 40.26
N TYR A 367 0.00 37.68 40.75
CA TYR A 367 0.63 36.36 40.56
C TYR A 367 0.68 36.02 39.06
N SER A 368 1.72 35.30 38.65
CA SER A 368 1.87 34.86 37.26
C SER A 368 2.64 33.56 37.15
N THR A 369 2.40 32.84 36.05
CA THR A 369 3.10 31.62 35.65
C THR A 369 3.23 31.59 34.13
N MET A 370 4.22 30.88 33.60
CA MET A 370 4.44 30.74 32.16
C MET A 370 5.17 29.47 31.77
N ILE A 371 4.96 29.05 30.52
CA ILE A 371 5.64 27.92 29.90
C ILE A 371 5.98 28.20 28.45
N GLN A 372 7.07 27.59 27.97
CA GLN A 372 7.32 27.48 26.54
C GLN A 372 6.53 26.29 25.98
N LEU A 373 5.64 26.57 25.04
CA LEU A 373 4.80 25.58 24.36
C LEU A 373 5.60 24.78 23.32
N ALA A 374 5.00 23.70 22.81
CA ALA A 374 5.59 22.85 21.79
C ALA A 374 5.94 23.60 20.50
N ASP A 375 5.09 24.55 20.09
CA ASP A 375 5.30 25.44 18.95
C ASP A 375 6.35 26.54 19.21
N GLY A 376 6.92 26.58 20.43
CA GLY A 376 7.94 27.52 20.85
C GLY A 376 7.45 28.88 21.35
N THR A 377 6.14 29.15 21.26
CA THR A 377 5.53 30.35 21.85
C THR A 377 5.51 30.29 23.39
N ILE A 378 5.35 31.43 24.04
CA ILE A 378 5.30 31.56 25.50
C ILE A 378 3.85 31.75 25.93
N ALA A 379 3.28 30.69 26.51
CA ALA A 379 1.98 30.75 27.17
C ALA A 379 2.13 31.36 28.56
N PHE A 380 1.29 32.35 28.83
CA PHE A 380 1.38 33.18 30.03
C PHE A 380 0.02 33.27 30.71
N ALA A 381 -0.06 32.92 31.99
CA ALA A 381 -1.26 33.05 32.80
C ALA A 381 -0.99 33.94 34.03
N TYR A 382 -1.86 34.92 34.30
CA TYR A 382 -1.61 35.91 35.34
C TYR A 382 -2.87 36.54 35.92
N GLU A 383 -2.73 37.07 37.12
CA GLU A 383 -3.74 37.87 37.79
C GLU A 383 -3.72 39.31 37.28
N GLU A 384 -4.87 39.83 36.85
CA GLU A 384 -5.08 41.21 36.42
C GLU A 384 -6.44 41.74 36.91
N ASN A 385 -6.63 43.07 36.95
CA ASN A 385 -7.84 43.73 37.42
C ASN A 385 -8.20 43.30 38.85
N TYR A 386 -7.60 43.95 39.85
CA TYR A 386 -7.94 43.69 41.24
C TYR A 386 -9.34 44.22 41.55
N TYR A 387 -10.21 43.32 42.00
CA TYR A 387 -11.55 43.67 42.46
C TYR A 387 -11.58 43.64 43.97
N SER A 388 -11.77 44.81 44.58
CA SER A 388 -12.00 44.98 46.01
C SER A 388 -13.44 44.62 46.38
N ILE A 389 -13.93 43.44 45.98
CA ILE A 389 -15.12 42.85 46.59
C ILE A 389 -14.85 42.62 48.09
N SER A 390 -15.87 42.35 48.91
CA SER A 390 -15.73 42.04 50.36
C SER A 390 -14.81 40.84 50.70
N LYS A 391 -14.18 40.23 49.67
CA LYS A 391 -13.38 39.01 49.66
C LYS A 391 -12.05 39.13 48.87
N GLY A 392 -11.84 40.17 48.03
CA GLY A 392 -10.63 40.40 47.20
C GLY A 392 -10.34 39.33 46.12
N GLY A 393 -10.13 39.72 44.85
CA GLY A 393 -9.80 38.79 43.75
C GLY A 393 -9.29 39.44 42.47
N TYR A 394 -8.87 38.63 41.50
CA TYR A 394 -8.39 39.08 40.19
C TYR A 394 -9.07 38.32 39.05
N ASP A 395 -9.10 38.91 37.87
CA ASP A 395 -9.24 38.12 36.65
C ASP A 395 -8.00 37.26 36.47
N ILE A 396 -8.20 36.04 35.99
CA ILE A 396 -7.11 35.20 35.50
C ILE A 396 -7.08 35.33 33.99
N GLN A 397 -6.03 35.97 33.51
CA GLN A 397 -5.80 36.30 32.11
C GLN A 397 -4.84 35.31 31.47
N TYR A 398 -5.01 35.08 30.17
CA TYR A 398 -4.11 34.29 29.33
C TYR A 398 -3.61 35.10 28.14
N LYS A 399 -2.31 34.97 27.83
CA LYS A 399 -1.67 35.46 26.61
C LYS A 399 -0.79 34.36 26.02
N ASN A 400 -0.73 34.30 24.70
CA ASN A 400 0.28 33.53 23.98
C ASN A 400 1.13 34.47 23.13
N LEU A 401 2.44 34.47 23.35
CA LEU A 401 3.37 35.45 22.78
C LEU A 401 4.48 34.75 22.00
N ASN A 402 4.85 35.27 20.84
CA ASN A 402 6.06 34.80 20.17
C ASN A 402 7.30 35.28 20.94
N ILE A 403 8.41 34.56 20.84
CA ILE A 403 9.70 35.00 21.40
C ILE A 403 10.06 36.41 20.92
N SER A 404 9.84 36.70 19.63
CA SER A 404 10.10 38.01 19.03
C SER A 404 9.23 39.14 19.59
N ASP A 405 8.05 38.82 20.14
CA ASP A 405 7.16 39.80 20.75
C ASP A 405 7.65 40.23 22.15
N ILE A 406 8.46 39.38 22.80
CA ILE A 406 9.08 39.60 24.11
C ILE A 406 10.51 40.16 23.95
N ALA A 407 11.28 39.55 23.05
CA ALA A 407 12.70 39.80 22.83
C ALA A 407 12.97 40.05 21.35
N THR A 408 12.87 41.32 20.93
CA THR A 408 13.12 41.73 19.54
C THR A 408 14.50 41.28 19.06
N GLY A 409 14.57 40.65 17.89
CA GLY A 409 15.80 40.12 17.30
C GLY A 409 16.10 38.66 17.69
N TYR A 410 15.26 38.04 18.50
CA TYR A 410 15.33 36.62 18.83
C TYR A 410 14.17 35.86 18.17
N THR A 411 14.46 34.67 17.69
CA THR A 411 13.49 33.75 17.06
C THR A 411 13.61 32.37 17.68
N LEU A 412 12.80 31.41 17.21
CA LEU A 412 13.04 30.02 17.51
C LEU A 412 14.32 29.51 16.84
N PRO A 413 15.04 28.58 17.47
CA PRO A 413 16.12 27.84 16.81
C PRO A 413 15.53 26.89 15.75
N VAL A 414 16.29 26.63 14.69
CA VAL A 414 15.88 25.73 13.59
C VAL A 414 16.61 24.40 13.74
N ILE A 415 15.88 23.29 13.73
CA ILE A 415 16.47 21.97 13.90
C ILE A 415 17.09 21.49 12.58
N ALA A 416 18.24 20.82 12.66
CA ALA A 416 18.94 20.35 11.46
C ALA A 416 18.13 19.27 10.71
N ALA A 417 18.21 19.25 9.39
CA ALA A 417 17.53 18.25 8.57
C ALA A 417 18.11 16.84 8.79
N PRO A 418 17.27 15.79 8.79
CA PRO A 418 17.76 14.42 8.89
C PRO A 418 18.53 14.03 7.62
N VAL A 419 19.50 13.13 7.72
CA VAL A 419 20.28 12.62 6.60
C VAL A 419 19.75 11.26 6.21
N ILE A 420 19.39 11.09 4.93
CA ILE A 420 18.94 9.81 4.36
C ILE A 420 20.15 9.14 3.70
N SER A 421 20.42 7.87 4.03
CA SER A 421 21.54 7.09 3.50
C SER A 421 21.08 5.69 3.05
N PRO A 422 21.29 5.29 1.79
CA PRO A 422 21.92 6.07 0.71
C PRO A 422 21.11 7.33 0.33
N ALA A 423 21.75 8.32 -0.29
CA ALA A 423 21.13 9.62 -0.62
C ALA A 423 20.15 9.57 -1.82
N GLY A 424 19.75 8.38 -2.26
CA GLY A 424 18.98 8.13 -3.48
C GLY A 424 19.83 7.55 -4.62
N GLY A 425 19.18 7.24 -5.74
CA GLY A 425 19.77 6.64 -6.94
C GLY A 425 19.25 5.24 -7.25
N GLU A 426 19.87 4.60 -8.23
CA GLU A 426 19.57 3.21 -8.58
C GLU A 426 20.15 2.27 -7.53
N VAL A 427 19.32 1.36 -7.02
CA VAL A 427 19.70 0.40 -5.97
C VAL A 427 19.18 -1.01 -6.29
N GLU A 428 19.79 -2.03 -5.69
CA GLU A 428 19.27 -3.40 -5.77
C GLU A 428 17.98 -3.53 -4.95
N LYS A 429 17.07 -4.41 -5.39
CA LYS A 429 15.83 -4.69 -4.66
C LYS A 429 16.15 -5.19 -3.24
N GLY A 430 15.47 -4.64 -2.23
CA GLY A 430 15.67 -4.98 -0.83
C GLY A 430 16.74 -4.14 -0.12
N THR A 431 17.28 -3.11 -0.79
CA THR A 431 18.23 -2.17 -0.17
C THR A 431 17.62 -1.52 1.07
N GLN A 432 18.38 -1.48 2.16
CA GLN A 432 17.99 -0.83 3.42
C GLN A 432 18.44 0.64 3.41
N VAL A 433 17.49 1.54 3.66
CA VAL A 433 17.73 2.97 3.79
C VAL A 433 17.64 3.36 5.25
N GLU A 434 18.69 3.99 5.76
CA GLU A 434 18.76 4.52 7.11
C GLU A 434 18.55 6.04 7.12
N ILE A 435 17.86 6.54 8.13
CA ILE A 435 17.68 7.97 8.38
C ILE A 435 18.35 8.32 9.70
N THR A 436 19.34 9.22 9.65
CA THR A 436 20.02 9.74 10.85
C THR A 436 19.56 11.16 11.12
N GLY A 437 19.15 11.48 12.35
CA GLY A 437 18.67 12.82 12.72
C GLY A 437 19.47 13.47 13.85
N PRO A 438 19.23 14.75 14.12
CA PRO A 438 19.83 15.44 15.26
C PRO A 438 19.33 14.88 16.61
N THR A 439 20.19 14.90 17.62
CA THR A 439 19.88 14.37 18.96
C THR A 439 18.66 15.04 19.59
N GLY A 440 17.75 14.21 20.11
CA GLY A 440 16.53 14.65 20.80
C GLY A 440 15.43 15.17 19.88
N ALA A 441 15.53 14.93 18.57
CA ALA A 441 14.45 15.16 17.62
C ALA A 441 13.74 13.86 17.26
N THR A 442 12.44 13.94 17.01
CA THR A 442 11.65 12.86 16.40
C THR A 442 11.70 13.02 14.89
N ILE A 443 12.00 11.92 14.18
CA ILE A 443 12.07 11.92 12.72
C ILE A 443 10.76 11.37 12.17
N TYR A 444 10.10 12.15 11.32
CA TYR A 444 8.90 11.74 10.59
C TYR A 444 9.23 11.57 9.12
N TYR A 445 8.69 10.53 8.47
CA TYR A 445 9.00 10.23 7.09
C TYR A 445 7.78 9.75 6.28
N THR A 446 7.92 9.84 4.96
CA THR A 446 7.01 9.31 3.94
C THR A 446 7.81 8.56 2.88
N THR A 447 7.15 7.67 2.14
CA THR A 447 7.75 6.85 1.08
C THR A 447 7.09 7.05 -0.28
N ASP A 448 6.06 7.89 -0.34
CA ASP A 448 5.21 8.16 -1.49
C ASP A 448 5.56 9.48 -2.20
N GLY A 449 6.59 10.19 -1.71
CA GLY A 449 7.01 11.49 -2.22
C GLY A 449 6.24 12.70 -1.70
N ASN A 450 5.24 12.53 -0.83
CA ASN A 450 4.58 13.65 -0.14
C ASN A 450 5.48 14.21 0.96
N ASP A 451 5.38 15.50 1.26
CA ASP A 451 6.15 16.07 2.38
C ASP A 451 5.62 15.51 3.72
N PRO A 452 6.49 15.04 4.62
CA PRO A 452 6.08 14.49 5.90
C PRO A 452 5.56 15.59 6.84
N THR A 453 4.69 15.20 7.77
CA THR A 453 4.19 16.03 8.88
C THR A 453 4.30 15.24 10.19
N THR A 454 3.94 15.84 11.33
CA THR A 454 3.87 15.13 12.63
C THR A 454 2.81 14.02 12.67
N SER A 455 1.93 13.94 11.67
CA SER A 455 0.98 12.83 11.48
C SER A 455 1.55 11.68 10.63
N SER A 456 2.73 11.85 10.03
CA SER A 456 3.40 10.82 9.22
C SER A 456 4.04 9.73 10.09
N ALA A 457 4.60 8.69 9.46
CA ALA A 457 5.24 7.61 10.18
C ALA A 457 6.50 8.09 10.93
N VAL A 458 6.65 7.69 12.19
CA VAL A 458 7.88 7.91 12.96
C VAL A 458 8.93 6.89 12.52
N TYR A 459 10.12 7.36 12.18
CA TYR A 459 11.23 6.50 11.81
C TYR A 459 11.78 5.76 13.04
N ASN A 460 11.66 4.43 13.04
CA ASN A 460 12.09 3.55 14.14
C ASN A 460 13.07 2.44 13.68
N GLY A 461 13.46 2.44 12.41
CA GLY A 461 14.37 1.45 11.83
C GLY A 461 14.46 1.57 10.31
N PRO A 462 15.39 0.83 9.69
CA PRO A 462 15.65 0.93 8.26
C PRO A 462 14.41 0.70 7.39
N ILE A 463 14.36 1.42 6.26
CA ILE A 463 13.28 1.32 5.27
C ILE A 463 13.77 0.46 4.10
N THR A 464 13.02 -0.57 3.74
CA THR A 464 13.36 -1.44 2.61
C THR A 464 12.85 -0.86 1.29
N VAL A 465 13.72 -0.78 0.27
CA VAL A 465 13.38 -0.34 -1.09
C VAL A 465 13.14 -1.55 -1.98
N ASP A 466 11.87 -1.90 -2.19
CA ASP A 466 11.45 -3.04 -3.03
C ASP A 466 10.89 -2.65 -4.40
N ASN A 467 10.60 -1.36 -4.58
CA ASN A 467 10.16 -0.73 -5.83
C ASN A 467 10.65 0.72 -5.87
N ASP A 468 10.54 1.35 -7.04
CA ASP A 468 10.79 2.78 -7.19
C ASP A 468 9.98 3.57 -6.17
N MET A 469 10.64 4.43 -5.41
CA MET A 469 10.00 5.18 -4.32
C MET A 469 10.78 6.46 -4.00
N THR A 470 10.13 7.39 -3.32
CA THR A 470 10.78 8.60 -2.81
C THR A 470 10.58 8.68 -1.31
N ILE A 471 11.68 8.63 -0.58
CA ILE A 471 11.71 8.79 0.86
C ILE A 471 11.91 10.27 1.16
N LYS A 472 10.99 10.87 1.92
CA LYS A 472 11.13 12.22 2.46
C LYS A 472 11.10 12.17 3.98
N ALA A 473 11.89 13.02 4.63
CA ALA A 473 11.99 13.03 6.09
C ALA A 473 12.15 14.46 6.65
N ILE A 474 11.53 14.71 7.81
CA ILE A 474 11.72 15.92 8.62
C ILE A 474 12.12 15.52 10.04
N ALA A 475 12.89 16.38 10.69
CA ALA A 475 13.17 16.31 12.12
C ALA A 475 12.33 17.37 12.83
N VAL A 476 11.66 16.95 13.90
CA VAL A 476 10.79 17.79 14.75
C VAL A 476 11.33 17.76 16.17
N LYS A 477 11.42 18.93 16.81
CA LYS A 477 11.89 19.06 18.18
C LYS A 477 11.06 20.12 18.91
N ARG A 478 10.63 19.81 20.14
CA ARG A 478 9.82 20.72 20.97
C ARG A 478 10.48 22.09 21.09
N ALA A 479 9.73 23.16 20.83
CA ALA A 479 10.18 24.55 20.89
C ALA A 479 11.28 24.93 19.88
N TRP A 480 11.33 24.21 18.75
CA TRP A 480 12.19 24.51 17.61
C TRP A 480 11.33 24.64 16.36
N THR A 481 11.79 25.43 15.40
CA THR A 481 11.28 25.35 14.04
C THR A 481 11.71 24.01 13.43
N ASP A 482 10.77 23.31 12.81
CA ASP A 482 11.01 22.05 12.09
C ASP A 482 12.10 22.18 11.03
N SER A 483 12.76 21.05 10.74
CA SER A 483 13.84 21.05 9.76
C SER A 483 13.32 21.27 8.33
N ALA A 484 14.23 21.62 7.42
CA ALA A 484 13.98 21.40 6.00
C ALA A 484 13.68 19.91 5.73
N VAL A 485 12.89 19.64 4.69
CA VAL A 485 12.59 18.27 4.23
C VAL A 485 13.81 17.69 3.51
N SER A 486 14.32 16.57 4.00
CA SER A 486 15.29 15.75 3.27
C SER A 486 14.56 14.84 2.30
N THR A 487 15.10 14.68 1.10
CA THR A 487 14.48 13.90 0.02
C THR A 487 15.52 12.98 -0.62
N ALA A 488 15.17 11.71 -0.79
CA ALA A 488 15.94 10.72 -1.54
C ALA A 488 14.99 9.92 -2.44
N THR A 489 15.26 9.92 -3.75
CA THR A 489 14.49 9.13 -4.73
C THR A 489 15.30 7.92 -5.12
N PHE A 490 14.67 6.75 -5.09
CA PHE A 490 15.27 5.47 -5.42
C PHE A 490 14.59 4.85 -6.63
N THR A 491 15.39 4.28 -7.53
CA THR A 491 14.91 3.38 -8.57
C THR A 491 15.46 1.99 -8.32
N VAL A 492 14.62 0.97 -8.44
CA VAL A 492 15.05 -0.42 -8.26
C VAL A 492 15.59 -0.94 -9.57
N LYS A 493 16.82 -1.44 -9.53
CA LYS A 493 17.48 -2.03 -10.69
C LYS A 493 16.65 -3.19 -11.23
N ALA A 494 16.35 -3.14 -12.53
CA ALA A 494 15.66 -4.22 -13.21
C ALA A 494 16.50 -5.51 -13.14
N ALA A 495 15.87 -6.64 -12.83
CA ALA A 495 16.55 -7.93 -12.86
C ALA A 495 17.11 -8.19 -14.28
N ALA A 496 18.36 -8.67 -14.35
CA ALA A 496 18.97 -9.06 -15.62
C ALA A 496 18.08 -10.11 -16.32
N PRO A 497 17.88 -10.04 -17.65
CA PRO A 497 17.14 -11.06 -18.36
C PRO A 497 17.83 -12.41 -18.15
N VAL A 498 17.06 -13.43 -17.76
CA VAL A 498 17.54 -14.81 -17.76
C VAL A 498 17.90 -15.16 -19.20
N GLU A 499 19.14 -15.56 -19.46
CA GLU A 499 19.57 -15.95 -20.80
C GLU A 499 18.69 -17.10 -21.32
N LYS A 500 18.34 -17.06 -22.62
CA LYS A 500 17.52 -18.09 -23.27
C LYS A 500 18.41 -19.15 -23.91
N VAL A 501 18.07 -20.42 -23.75
CA VAL A 501 18.74 -21.52 -24.43
C VAL A 501 18.51 -21.41 -25.95
N ALA A 502 19.58 -21.56 -26.74
CA ALA A 502 19.50 -21.56 -28.20
C ALA A 502 18.66 -22.76 -28.67
N SER A 503 17.74 -22.53 -29.61
CA SER A 503 16.95 -23.60 -30.20
C SER A 503 17.85 -24.68 -30.81
N PRO A 504 17.54 -25.97 -30.60
CA PRO A 504 18.28 -27.05 -31.24
C PRO A 504 18.26 -26.90 -32.77
N THR A 505 19.29 -27.42 -33.42
CA THR A 505 19.39 -27.49 -34.88
C THR A 505 19.53 -28.93 -35.32
N PHE A 506 18.78 -29.30 -36.36
CA PHE A 506 18.92 -30.59 -37.03
C PHE A 506 20.05 -30.54 -38.05
N SER A 507 20.81 -31.63 -38.19
CA SER A 507 21.91 -31.73 -39.17
C SER A 507 21.47 -31.67 -40.62
N ILE A 508 20.20 -31.95 -40.88
CA ILE A 508 19.55 -31.84 -42.18
C ILE A 508 18.19 -31.18 -41.99
N ALA A 509 17.78 -30.35 -42.95
CA ALA A 509 16.44 -29.78 -42.98
C ALA A 509 15.40 -30.89 -43.22
N GLY A 510 14.21 -30.72 -42.66
CA GLY A 510 13.07 -31.59 -42.95
C GLY A 510 12.77 -31.63 -44.44
N GLY A 511 12.37 -32.79 -44.94
CA GLY A 511 12.12 -33.03 -46.35
C GLY A 511 12.29 -34.50 -46.71
N GLU A 512 12.38 -34.74 -48.01
CA GLU A 512 12.53 -36.07 -48.56
C GLU A 512 13.98 -36.58 -48.40
N VAL A 513 14.14 -37.78 -47.86
CA VAL A 513 15.44 -38.41 -47.57
C VAL A 513 15.44 -39.88 -47.95
N GLU A 514 16.60 -40.45 -48.28
CA GLU A 514 16.71 -41.89 -48.53
C GLU A 514 16.45 -42.69 -47.23
N GLU A 515 15.90 -43.89 -47.34
CA GLU A 515 15.67 -44.77 -46.18
C GLU A 515 16.99 -45.03 -45.42
N GLY A 516 16.98 -44.84 -44.10
CA GLY A 516 18.16 -45.02 -43.25
C GLY A 516 18.99 -43.74 -43.02
N THR A 517 18.56 -42.60 -43.57
CA THR A 517 19.19 -41.30 -43.31
C THR A 517 19.21 -40.98 -41.81
N THR A 518 20.36 -40.56 -41.27
CA THR A 518 20.51 -40.21 -39.85
C THR A 518 20.45 -38.71 -39.62
N VAL A 519 19.62 -38.28 -38.66
CA VAL A 519 19.48 -36.90 -38.20
C VAL A 519 20.17 -36.75 -36.85
N THR A 520 21.13 -35.84 -36.74
CA THR A 520 21.69 -35.44 -35.45
C THR A 520 21.12 -34.09 -35.01
N ILE A 521 20.91 -33.92 -33.71
CA ILE A 521 20.45 -32.68 -33.09
C ILE A 521 21.62 -32.05 -32.32
N SER A 522 21.84 -30.75 -32.48
CA SER A 522 22.84 -30.00 -31.71
C SER A 522 22.21 -28.74 -31.11
N CYS A 523 22.80 -28.22 -30.04
CA CYS A 523 22.40 -26.96 -29.44
C CYS A 523 23.65 -26.10 -29.25
N ALA A 524 23.58 -24.83 -29.64
CA ALA A 524 24.70 -23.89 -29.51
C ALA A 524 24.98 -23.51 -28.04
N THR A 525 23.99 -23.64 -27.15
CA THR A 525 24.15 -23.40 -25.72
C THR A 525 24.89 -24.58 -25.07
N SER A 526 26.18 -24.38 -24.76
CA SER A 526 27.01 -25.39 -24.11
C SER A 526 26.40 -25.83 -22.76
N GLY A 527 26.32 -27.14 -22.58
CA GLY A 527 25.75 -27.78 -21.38
C GLY A 527 24.22 -27.81 -21.32
N ALA A 528 23.51 -27.40 -22.38
CA ALA A 528 22.06 -27.58 -22.45
C ALA A 528 21.69 -29.05 -22.74
N THR A 529 20.63 -29.53 -22.11
CA THR A 529 20.06 -30.86 -22.35
C THR A 529 18.97 -30.76 -23.41
N ILE A 530 19.07 -31.55 -24.47
CA ILE A 530 18.10 -31.57 -25.57
C ILE A 530 17.10 -32.70 -25.33
N TYR A 531 15.81 -32.38 -25.37
CA TYR A 531 14.70 -33.32 -25.28
C TYR A 531 13.98 -33.38 -26.62
N TYR A 532 13.58 -34.57 -27.05
CA TYR A 532 12.97 -34.75 -28.37
C TYR A 532 11.87 -35.81 -28.40
N THR A 533 11.07 -35.74 -29.45
CA THR A 533 10.04 -36.72 -29.86
C THR A 533 10.21 -37.04 -31.35
N THR A 534 9.67 -38.16 -31.79
CA THR A 534 9.77 -38.66 -33.18
C THR A 534 8.42 -38.91 -33.84
N ASP A 535 7.34 -38.71 -33.09
CA ASP A 535 5.95 -38.92 -33.46
C ASP A 535 5.21 -37.59 -33.76
N GLY A 536 5.92 -36.46 -33.71
CA GLY A 536 5.37 -35.13 -33.90
C GLY A 536 4.70 -34.49 -32.67
N ASN A 537 4.64 -35.18 -31.52
CA ASN A 537 4.15 -34.60 -30.27
C ASN A 537 5.11 -33.55 -29.72
N GLU A 538 4.61 -32.56 -28.96
CA GLU A 538 5.47 -31.55 -28.33
C GLU A 538 6.38 -32.20 -27.25
N PRO A 539 7.72 -32.01 -27.31
CA PRO A 539 8.63 -32.54 -26.30
C PRO A 539 8.49 -31.79 -24.96
N THR A 540 8.69 -32.51 -23.87
CA THR A 540 8.77 -31.96 -22.50
C THR A 540 10.06 -32.44 -21.83
N THR A 541 10.38 -31.96 -20.62
CA THR A 541 11.53 -32.46 -19.83
C THR A 541 11.39 -33.93 -19.39
N SER A 542 10.23 -34.55 -19.62
CA SER A 542 10.02 -36.00 -19.44
C SER A 542 10.19 -36.81 -20.75
N SER A 543 10.38 -36.14 -21.89
CA SER A 543 10.65 -36.78 -23.18
C SER A 543 12.06 -37.37 -23.25
N ALA A 544 12.37 -38.11 -24.32
CA ALA A 544 13.67 -38.72 -24.50
C ALA A 544 14.78 -37.65 -24.57
N VAL A 545 15.85 -37.84 -23.79
CA VAL A 545 17.06 -37.01 -23.88
C VAL A 545 17.85 -37.44 -25.11
N TYR A 546 18.20 -36.49 -25.97
CA TYR A 546 19.01 -36.76 -27.15
C TYR A 546 20.44 -37.14 -26.75
N SER A 547 20.81 -38.40 -27.01
CA SER A 547 22.14 -38.94 -26.69
C SER A 547 22.85 -39.58 -27.89
N GLY A 548 22.24 -39.57 -29.07
CA GLY A 548 22.76 -40.20 -30.29
C GLY A 548 21.88 -39.93 -31.51
N ALA A 549 22.42 -40.17 -32.72
CA ALA A 549 21.73 -39.89 -33.97
C ALA A 549 20.39 -40.66 -34.09
N ILE A 550 19.39 -40.01 -34.69
CA ILE A 550 18.06 -40.57 -34.94
C ILE A 550 18.00 -41.06 -36.38
N THR A 551 17.66 -42.32 -36.61
CA THR A 551 17.54 -42.89 -37.96
C THR A 551 16.12 -42.72 -38.50
N VAL A 552 15.99 -42.14 -39.69
CA VAL A 552 14.73 -41.97 -40.43
C VAL A 552 14.55 -43.15 -41.39
N ASN A 553 13.70 -44.11 -41.02
CA ASN A 553 13.39 -45.31 -41.80
C ASN A 553 11.93 -45.34 -42.32
N LYS A 554 11.14 -44.34 -41.94
CA LYS A 554 9.76 -44.12 -42.38
C LYS A 554 9.44 -42.64 -42.26
N ALA A 555 8.32 -42.22 -42.82
CA ALA A 555 7.84 -40.87 -42.60
C ALA A 555 7.66 -40.60 -41.09
N MET A 556 8.26 -39.52 -40.60
CA MET A 556 8.25 -39.17 -39.18
C MET A 556 8.52 -37.69 -38.96
N THR A 557 8.12 -37.17 -37.81
CA THR A 557 8.35 -35.77 -37.42
C THR A 557 9.17 -35.74 -36.14
N ILE A 558 10.37 -35.15 -36.21
CA ILE A 558 11.23 -34.96 -35.05
C ILE A 558 10.97 -33.55 -34.50
N LYS A 559 10.51 -33.45 -33.26
CA LYS A 559 10.45 -32.18 -32.52
C LYS A 559 11.44 -32.19 -31.38
N ALA A 560 12.12 -31.06 -31.14
CA ALA A 560 13.10 -30.96 -30.06
C ALA A 560 13.15 -29.57 -29.44
N PHE A 561 13.43 -29.50 -28.14
CA PHE A 561 13.82 -28.28 -27.43
C PHE A 561 15.00 -28.55 -26.51
N ALA A 562 15.68 -27.51 -26.05
CA ALA A 562 16.78 -27.61 -25.11
C ALA A 562 16.50 -26.82 -23.84
N ALA A 563 16.90 -27.38 -22.70
CA ALA A 563 16.77 -26.77 -21.37
C ALA A 563 18.11 -26.76 -20.64
N LYS A 564 18.31 -25.77 -19.76
CA LYS A 564 19.49 -25.65 -18.91
C LYS A 564 19.11 -24.93 -17.61
N ASP A 565 19.57 -25.44 -16.47
CA ASP A 565 19.30 -24.82 -15.18
C ASP A 565 19.79 -23.37 -15.14
N GLY A 566 18.92 -22.47 -14.65
CA GLY A 566 19.20 -21.03 -14.59
C GLY A 566 19.01 -20.29 -15.91
N TYR A 567 18.47 -20.93 -16.95
CA TYR A 567 18.13 -20.34 -18.25
C TYR A 567 16.62 -20.47 -18.51
N THR A 568 16.10 -19.66 -19.43
CA THR A 568 14.77 -19.93 -20.02
C THR A 568 14.92 -20.95 -21.15
N ASP A 569 14.01 -21.93 -21.22
CA ASP A 569 14.02 -22.99 -22.25
C ASP A 569 13.97 -22.44 -23.68
N SER A 570 14.51 -23.21 -24.62
CA SER A 570 14.47 -22.85 -26.04
C SER A 570 13.07 -22.98 -26.64
N GLU A 571 12.86 -22.40 -27.82
CA GLU A 571 11.70 -22.78 -28.65
C GLU A 571 11.80 -24.24 -29.08
N VAL A 572 10.66 -24.87 -29.34
CA VAL A 572 10.60 -26.18 -29.98
C VAL A 572 10.87 -26.01 -31.48
N VAL A 573 11.82 -26.79 -32.00
CA VAL A 573 12.08 -26.93 -33.43
C VAL A 573 11.48 -28.21 -33.96
N SER A 574 11.05 -28.21 -35.22
CA SER A 574 10.41 -29.35 -35.87
C SER A 574 11.05 -29.62 -37.23
N ALA A 575 11.32 -30.89 -37.53
CA ALA A 575 11.71 -31.37 -38.84
C ALA A 575 10.88 -32.59 -39.21
N THR A 576 10.11 -32.48 -40.28
CA THR A 576 9.31 -33.57 -40.84
C THR A 576 10.08 -34.22 -41.98
N PHE A 577 10.20 -35.54 -41.98
CA PHE A 577 10.89 -36.29 -43.01
C PHE A 577 9.94 -37.24 -43.72
N THR A 578 10.10 -37.34 -45.04
CA THR A 578 9.49 -38.36 -45.90
C THR A 578 10.59 -39.22 -46.51
N ILE A 579 10.29 -40.47 -46.87
CA ILE A 579 11.26 -41.32 -47.57
C ILE A 579 11.16 -41.06 -49.07
N LYS A 580 12.30 -40.85 -49.71
CA LYS A 580 12.45 -40.66 -51.15
C LYS A 580 11.88 -41.85 -51.90
N GLU A 581 10.78 -41.64 -52.61
CA GLU A 581 10.27 -42.62 -53.57
C GLU A 581 11.13 -42.52 -54.86
N VAL A 582 11.68 -43.64 -55.31
CA VAL A 582 12.34 -43.73 -56.62
C VAL A 582 11.26 -43.59 -57.70
N VAL A 583 11.14 -42.42 -58.32
CA VAL A 583 10.21 -42.16 -59.42
C VAL A 583 10.96 -42.09 -60.75
N VAL A 584 10.56 -42.94 -61.69
CA VAL A 584 10.93 -42.89 -63.12
C VAL A 584 10.08 -41.79 -63.78
N GLU A 585 10.67 -40.91 -64.60
CA GLU A 585 9.97 -39.83 -65.32
C GLU A 585 8.81 -40.33 -66.22
N PRO A 586 7.69 -39.59 -66.37
CA PRO A 586 6.60 -39.98 -67.24
C PRO A 586 6.85 -39.56 -68.70
N GLU A 587 6.96 -40.55 -69.57
CA GLU A 587 6.69 -40.43 -71.00
C GLU A 587 5.17 -40.26 -71.18
N VAL A 588 4.72 -39.17 -71.82
CA VAL A 588 3.31 -39.02 -72.19
C VAL A 588 2.95 -40.13 -73.17
N THR A 589 2.30 -41.17 -72.67
CA THR A 589 1.65 -42.20 -73.47
C THR A 589 0.15 -42.03 -73.33
N GLU A 590 -0.52 -41.70 -74.44
CA GLU A 590 -1.97 -41.78 -74.52
C GLU A 590 -2.40 -43.22 -74.20
N HIS A 591 -3.13 -43.40 -73.10
CA HIS A 591 -3.79 -44.67 -72.81
C HIS A 591 -5.17 -44.65 -73.48
N PRO A 592 -5.41 -45.43 -74.55
CA PRO A 592 -6.76 -45.63 -75.04
C PRO A 592 -7.55 -46.33 -73.95
N VAL A 593 -8.56 -45.66 -73.39
CA VAL A 593 -9.57 -46.32 -72.56
C VAL A 593 -10.26 -47.32 -73.47
N THR A 594 -9.99 -48.61 -73.31
CA THR A 594 -10.64 -49.65 -74.11
C THR A 594 -12.09 -49.71 -73.65
N PRO A 595 -13.06 -49.31 -74.48
CA PRO A 595 -14.41 -49.23 -73.99
C PRO A 595 -15.01 -50.63 -73.92
N VAL A 596 -15.71 -50.91 -72.82
CA VAL A 596 -16.51 -52.14 -72.70
C VAL A 596 -17.79 -51.93 -73.50
N SER A 597 -18.02 -52.77 -74.51
CA SER A 597 -19.25 -52.74 -75.31
C SER A 597 -20.41 -53.42 -74.59
N GLY A 598 -21.57 -52.78 -74.59
CA GLY A 598 -22.85 -53.35 -74.15
C GLY A 598 -23.97 -52.91 -75.10
N LEU A 599 -24.85 -53.84 -75.51
CA LEU A 599 -25.99 -53.50 -76.36
C LEU A 599 -27.13 -52.91 -75.53
N ILE A 600 -27.67 -51.77 -75.97
CA ILE A 600 -28.92 -51.19 -75.45
C ILE A 600 -29.81 -50.89 -76.66
N GLY A 601 -30.98 -51.55 -76.75
CA GLY A 601 -31.94 -51.31 -77.85
C GLY A 601 -31.40 -51.58 -79.26
N GLY A 602 -30.47 -52.53 -79.43
CA GLY A 602 -29.85 -52.87 -80.72
C GLY A 602 -28.64 -52.02 -81.11
N THR A 603 -28.27 -51.01 -80.31
CA THR A 603 -27.07 -50.18 -80.52
C THR A 603 -25.99 -50.56 -79.50
N THR A 604 -24.76 -50.77 -79.97
CA THR A 604 -23.61 -51.03 -79.09
C THR A 604 -23.12 -49.74 -78.46
N TYR A 605 -23.14 -49.67 -77.14
CA TYR A 605 -22.59 -48.58 -76.36
C TYR A 605 -21.29 -48.97 -75.67
N TYR A 606 -20.43 -47.99 -75.51
CA TYR A 606 -19.05 -48.08 -75.07
C TYR A 606 -18.92 -47.21 -73.83
N LEU A 607 -18.53 -47.83 -72.71
CA LEU A 607 -18.45 -47.17 -71.41
C LEU A 607 -17.00 -46.92 -71.00
N ALA A 608 -16.77 -45.74 -70.41
CA ALA A 608 -15.50 -45.35 -69.79
C ALA A 608 -15.78 -44.57 -68.50
N THR A 609 -14.91 -44.66 -67.50
CA THR A 609 -15.01 -43.86 -66.27
C THR A 609 -13.69 -43.17 -65.98
N PHE A 610 -13.72 -41.93 -65.52
CA PHE A 610 -12.51 -41.20 -65.10
C PHE A 610 -12.84 -40.17 -64.02
N SER A 611 -11.81 -39.64 -63.34
CA SER A 611 -11.93 -38.50 -62.45
C SER A 611 -11.50 -37.25 -63.19
N ALA A 612 -12.37 -36.24 -63.29
CA ALA A 612 -12.02 -34.96 -63.89
C ALA A 612 -11.14 -34.19 -62.90
N ASN A 613 -9.83 -34.12 -63.12
CA ASN A 613 -8.92 -33.42 -62.19
C ASN A 613 -9.00 -31.89 -62.33
N GLU A 614 -9.46 -31.41 -63.49
CA GLU A 614 -9.68 -30.00 -63.83
C GLU A 614 -11.05 -29.86 -64.52
N ASN A 615 -11.54 -28.62 -64.67
CA ASN A 615 -12.77 -28.36 -65.40
C ASN A 615 -12.60 -28.88 -66.84
N THR A 616 -13.47 -29.81 -67.26
CA THR A 616 -13.27 -30.56 -68.52
C THR A 616 -14.51 -30.46 -69.40
N VAL A 617 -14.34 -30.16 -70.69
CA VAL A 617 -15.48 -30.03 -71.61
C VAL A 617 -15.96 -31.41 -72.08
N ALA A 618 -17.28 -31.66 -72.01
CA ALA A 618 -17.89 -32.89 -72.50
C ALA A 618 -17.75 -33.03 -74.04
N PRO A 619 -17.20 -34.13 -74.58
CA PRO A 619 -16.99 -34.30 -76.02
C PRO A 619 -18.30 -34.48 -76.80
N ALA A 620 -18.27 -34.08 -78.07
CA ALA A 620 -19.37 -34.33 -78.99
C ALA A 620 -19.62 -35.82 -79.23
N GLY A 621 -20.88 -36.25 -79.13
CA GLY A 621 -21.28 -37.64 -79.36
C GLY A 621 -21.13 -38.58 -78.17
N VAL A 622 -20.72 -38.06 -77.00
CA VAL A 622 -20.59 -38.83 -75.75
C VAL A 622 -21.62 -38.32 -74.74
N SER A 623 -22.38 -39.23 -74.13
CA SER A 623 -23.22 -38.92 -72.98
C SER A 623 -22.39 -39.01 -71.71
N VAL A 624 -22.32 -37.93 -70.97
CA VAL A 624 -21.50 -37.79 -69.78
C VAL A 624 -22.40 -37.76 -68.55
N PHE A 625 -22.06 -38.51 -67.51
CA PHE A 625 -22.75 -38.51 -66.23
C PHE A 625 -21.73 -38.28 -65.12
N TYR A 626 -22.04 -37.45 -64.14
CA TYR A 626 -21.18 -37.25 -62.97
C TYR A 626 -21.97 -37.39 -61.67
N VAL A 627 -21.26 -37.66 -60.58
CA VAL A 627 -21.86 -37.84 -59.26
C VAL A 627 -22.33 -36.50 -58.72
N LYS A 628 -23.64 -36.38 -58.46
CA LYS A 628 -24.22 -35.12 -57.97
C LYS A 628 -24.47 -35.13 -56.47
N THR A 629 -24.91 -36.27 -55.93
CA THR A 629 -25.18 -36.40 -54.50
C THR A 629 -24.96 -37.84 -54.05
N VAL A 630 -24.44 -37.96 -52.84
CA VAL A 630 -24.19 -39.23 -52.17
C VAL A 630 -24.96 -39.23 -50.86
N SER A 631 -25.70 -40.31 -50.61
CA SER A 631 -26.29 -40.59 -49.30
C SER A 631 -25.74 -41.91 -48.76
N SER A 632 -26.18 -42.33 -47.57
CA SER A 632 -25.78 -43.61 -46.98
C SER A 632 -26.08 -44.81 -47.87
N ASP A 633 -27.18 -44.75 -48.62
CA ASP A 633 -27.79 -45.94 -49.23
C ASP A 633 -28.05 -45.76 -50.74
N GLU A 634 -27.86 -44.54 -51.26
CA GLU A 634 -28.07 -44.20 -52.67
C GLU A 634 -27.06 -43.17 -53.20
N VAL A 635 -26.71 -43.28 -54.50
CA VAL A 635 -25.99 -42.23 -55.26
C VAL A 635 -26.87 -41.73 -56.41
N ALA A 636 -26.93 -40.40 -56.57
CA ALA A 636 -27.61 -39.73 -57.67
C ALA A 636 -26.61 -39.21 -58.71
N LEU A 637 -26.78 -39.63 -59.97
CA LEU A 637 -25.98 -39.18 -61.10
C LEU A 637 -26.74 -38.16 -61.95
N SER A 638 -26.05 -37.13 -62.45
CA SER A 638 -26.60 -36.13 -63.37
C SER A 638 -25.90 -36.17 -64.73
N ARG A 639 -26.69 -36.08 -65.80
CA ARG A 639 -26.18 -36.07 -67.18
C ARG A 639 -25.73 -34.67 -67.58
N VAL A 640 -24.62 -34.59 -68.30
CA VAL A 640 -24.08 -33.38 -68.90
C VAL A 640 -24.24 -33.45 -70.42
N SER A 641 -24.86 -32.42 -70.98
CA SER A 641 -24.98 -32.27 -72.43
C SER A 641 -23.61 -32.02 -73.07
N SER A 642 -23.37 -32.63 -74.23
CA SER A 642 -22.16 -32.43 -75.03
C SER A 642 -21.82 -30.94 -75.20
N GLY A 643 -20.55 -30.57 -75.01
CA GLY A 643 -20.03 -29.21 -75.13
C GLY A 643 -20.15 -28.35 -73.87
N LYS A 644 -20.74 -28.87 -72.79
CA LYS A 644 -20.79 -28.21 -71.48
C LYS A 644 -19.63 -28.63 -70.58
N THR A 645 -19.26 -27.75 -69.65
CA THR A 645 -18.14 -27.99 -68.73
C THR A 645 -18.55 -28.91 -67.57
N ILE A 646 -17.75 -29.94 -67.33
CA ILE A 646 -17.76 -30.81 -66.15
C ILE A 646 -16.83 -30.17 -65.10
N PRO A 647 -17.27 -29.94 -63.86
CA PRO A 647 -16.41 -29.37 -62.83
C PRO A 647 -15.21 -30.26 -62.46
N ALA A 648 -14.13 -29.63 -62.03
CA ALA A 648 -12.96 -30.30 -61.46
C ALA A 648 -13.32 -31.03 -60.15
N GLY A 649 -12.72 -32.20 -59.96
CA GLY A 649 -12.89 -33.06 -58.78
C GLY A 649 -14.02 -34.07 -58.86
N GLU A 650 -14.71 -34.19 -59.99
CA GLU A 650 -15.88 -35.04 -60.15
C GLU A 650 -15.56 -36.43 -60.74
N GLY A 651 -16.24 -37.46 -60.22
CA GLY A 651 -16.25 -38.81 -60.79
C GLY A 651 -17.20 -38.89 -61.98
N VAL A 652 -16.68 -39.25 -63.15
CA VAL A 652 -17.40 -39.18 -64.43
C VAL A 652 -17.55 -40.55 -65.07
N ILE A 653 -18.75 -40.84 -65.58
CA ILE A 653 -19.08 -41.97 -66.45
C ILE A 653 -19.39 -41.42 -67.84
N LEU A 654 -18.69 -41.94 -68.85
CA LEU A 654 -18.86 -41.65 -70.26
C LEU A 654 -19.54 -42.83 -70.95
N MET A 655 -20.50 -42.52 -71.83
CA MET A 655 -21.19 -43.49 -72.66
C MET A 655 -21.24 -42.99 -74.10
N ALA A 656 -20.67 -43.76 -75.03
CA ALA A 656 -20.63 -43.44 -76.45
C ALA A 656 -21.20 -44.59 -77.29
N SER A 657 -21.79 -44.33 -78.46
CA SER A 657 -22.27 -45.39 -79.36
C SER A 657 -21.21 -45.88 -80.35
N SER A 658 -19.96 -45.40 -80.24
CA SER A 658 -18.81 -45.88 -81.02
C SER A 658 -17.58 -46.05 -80.14
N ALA A 659 -16.70 -46.99 -80.50
CA ALA A 659 -15.44 -47.28 -79.79
C ALA A 659 -14.33 -46.26 -80.10
N SER A 660 -14.69 -45.09 -80.62
CA SER A 660 -13.74 -44.09 -81.07
C SER A 660 -13.03 -43.45 -79.89
N ALA A 661 -11.76 -43.08 -80.04
CA ALA A 661 -11.10 -42.22 -79.06
C ALA A 661 -11.74 -40.83 -79.10
N PHE A 662 -12.09 -40.30 -77.92
CA PHE A 662 -12.61 -38.94 -77.77
C PHE A 662 -11.59 -38.13 -76.97
N ASN A 663 -11.27 -36.94 -77.46
CA ASN A 663 -10.39 -36.03 -76.74
C ASN A 663 -11.21 -35.22 -75.73
N MET A 664 -10.84 -35.34 -74.46
CA MET A 664 -11.32 -34.49 -73.39
C MET A 664 -10.38 -33.29 -73.28
N THR A 665 -10.92 -32.08 -73.24
CA THR A 665 -10.10 -30.86 -73.15
C THR A 665 -10.33 -30.17 -71.80
N SER A 666 -9.27 -29.92 -71.06
CA SER A 666 -9.30 -29.02 -69.90
C SER A 666 -9.66 -27.60 -70.33
N THR A 667 -10.43 -26.87 -69.52
CA THR A 667 -10.80 -25.48 -69.74
C THR A 667 -10.72 -24.66 -68.46
N THR A 668 -10.41 -23.38 -68.58
CA THR A 668 -10.46 -22.40 -67.47
C THR A 668 -11.73 -21.54 -67.51
N ASP A 669 -12.62 -21.75 -68.49
CA ASP A 669 -13.85 -20.97 -68.68
C ASP A 669 -15.02 -21.55 -67.87
N GLU A 670 -15.43 -20.81 -66.83
CA GLU A 670 -16.52 -21.18 -65.91
C GLU A 670 -17.90 -20.66 -66.36
N SER A 671 -17.99 -19.95 -67.49
CA SER A 671 -19.23 -19.27 -67.92
C SER A 671 -20.25 -20.16 -68.64
N ASN A 672 -19.90 -21.44 -68.95
CA ASN A 672 -20.71 -22.35 -69.75
C ASN A 672 -20.93 -23.73 -69.06
N VAL A 673 -21.20 -23.71 -67.75
CA VAL A 673 -21.57 -24.89 -66.95
C VAL A 673 -22.92 -25.45 -67.44
N ALA A 674 -23.09 -26.78 -67.39
CA ALA A 674 -24.31 -27.45 -67.83
C ALA A 674 -25.54 -26.93 -67.06
N ASP A 675 -26.57 -26.48 -67.78
CA ASP A 675 -27.89 -26.16 -67.22
C ASP A 675 -28.75 -27.43 -67.24
N PHE A 676 -29.42 -27.75 -66.14
CA PHE A 676 -30.01 -29.08 -65.84
C PHE A 676 -31.51 -29.19 -66.14
N SER A 677 -32.04 -28.35 -67.03
CA SER A 677 -33.49 -28.17 -67.18
C SER A 677 -34.20 -29.12 -68.14
N ASP A 678 -33.52 -29.87 -69.02
CA ASP A 678 -34.18 -30.62 -70.10
C ASP A 678 -33.71 -32.08 -70.22
N ASN A 679 -34.56 -33.05 -69.86
CA ASN A 679 -34.26 -34.49 -69.91
C ASN A 679 -35.45 -35.31 -70.47
N CYS A 680 -35.21 -36.08 -71.55
CA CYS A 680 -36.21 -36.84 -72.31
C CYS A 680 -35.69 -38.23 -72.78
N LEU A 681 -36.39 -39.32 -72.37
CA LEU A 681 -36.80 -40.59 -73.06
C LEU A 681 -35.74 -41.46 -73.84
N ALA A 682 -35.89 -42.74 -74.27
CA ALA A 682 -37.01 -43.68 -74.45
C ALA A 682 -36.53 -45.14 -74.73
N ALA A 683 -37.06 -46.13 -73.98
CA ALA A 683 -37.17 -47.58 -74.29
C ALA A 683 -35.91 -48.52 -74.34
N THR A 684 -36.15 -49.81 -74.04
CA THR A 684 -35.22 -50.96 -74.18
C THR A 684 -35.92 -52.18 -74.81
N GLY A 685 -35.14 -53.09 -75.44
CA GLY A 685 -35.59 -54.33 -76.10
C GLY A 685 -34.55 -55.47 -75.98
N ASP A 686 -35.00 -56.72 -76.20
CA ASP A 686 -34.50 -57.99 -75.62
C ASP A 686 -33.39 -58.81 -76.37
N VAL A 687 -32.83 -59.79 -75.61
CA VAL A 687 -32.14 -61.09 -75.93
C VAL A 687 -30.63 -61.03 -76.34
N VAL A 688 -29.66 -61.91 -76.00
CA VAL A 688 -29.55 -63.34 -75.57
C VAL A 688 -28.21 -63.59 -74.80
N ASP A 689 -28.12 -64.71 -74.08
CA ASP A 689 -26.99 -65.25 -73.28
C ASP A 689 -25.60 -65.25 -73.94
N PHE A 690 -24.55 -64.95 -73.17
CA PHE A 690 -23.14 -64.90 -73.59
C PHE A 690 -22.25 -65.83 -72.74
N THR A 691 -21.23 -66.46 -73.37
CA THR A 691 -20.18 -67.24 -72.67
C THR A 691 -18.82 -66.56 -72.83
N PHE A 692 -18.07 -66.40 -71.74
CA PHE A 692 -16.81 -65.65 -71.69
C PHE A 692 -15.58 -66.56 -71.66
N ASN A 693 -14.58 -66.28 -72.49
CA ASN A 693 -13.41 -67.15 -72.72
C ASN A 693 -12.07 -66.63 -72.15
N VAL A 694 -12.10 -65.64 -71.23
CA VAL A 694 -10.92 -65.12 -70.51
C VAL A 694 -11.27 -64.80 -69.05
N GLU A 695 -10.30 -64.87 -68.13
CA GLU A 695 -10.51 -64.60 -66.70
C GLU A 695 -10.53 -63.09 -66.39
N ASN A 696 -11.27 -62.71 -65.33
CA ASN A 696 -11.52 -61.31 -64.89
C ASN A 696 -12.40 -60.48 -65.85
N CYS A 697 -13.37 -61.09 -66.52
CA CYS A 697 -14.38 -60.37 -67.27
C CYS A 697 -15.50 -59.83 -66.38
N TYR A 698 -16.00 -58.65 -66.74
CA TYR A 698 -17.21 -58.05 -66.16
C TYR A 698 -18.34 -58.17 -67.18
N ALA A 699 -19.49 -58.70 -66.75
CA ALA A 699 -20.65 -58.87 -67.62
C ALA A 699 -21.76 -57.89 -67.23
N LEU A 700 -22.38 -57.28 -68.24
CA LEU A 700 -23.65 -56.58 -68.15
C LEU A 700 -24.71 -57.48 -68.82
N ALA A 701 -25.64 -58.04 -68.05
CA ALA A 701 -26.71 -58.88 -68.59
C ALA A 701 -28.09 -58.30 -68.32
N VAL A 702 -28.98 -58.39 -69.32
CA VAL A 702 -30.37 -57.93 -69.27
C VAL A 702 -31.28 -59.16 -69.22
N LYS A 703 -32.19 -59.25 -68.24
CA LYS A 703 -33.21 -60.31 -68.21
C LYS A 703 -34.53 -59.79 -68.79
N GLY A 704 -35.04 -60.48 -69.82
CA GLY A 704 -36.25 -60.09 -70.58
C GLY A 704 -37.61 -60.54 -70.00
N SER A 705 -37.74 -60.86 -68.70
CA SER A 705 -39.07 -61.08 -68.08
C SER A 705 -39.06 -61.17 -66.54
N GLY A 706 -40.23 -60.93 -65.93
CA GLY A 706 -40.52 -61.02 -64.48
C GLY A 706 -40.46 -59.67 -63.76
N GLU A 707 -40.51 -59.69 -62.41
CA GLU A 707 -40.43 -58.48 -61.56
C GLU A 707 -39.14 -57.67 -61.73
N LEU A 708 -38.15 -58.22 -62.43
CA LEU A 708 -36.85 -57.59 -62.71
C LEU A 708 -36.68 -57.25 -64.21
N ALA A 709 -37.76 -57.20 -64.98
CA ALA A 709 -37.72 -56.88 -66.41
C ALA A 709 -37.17 -55.46 -66.65
N GLY A 710 -36.12 -55.34 -67.49
CA GLY A 710 -35.46 -54.07 -67.81
C GLY A 710 -34.33 -53.66 -66.86
N GLN A 711 -33.96 -54.50 -65.90
CA GLN A 711 -32.84 -54.28 -65.00
C GLN A 711 -31.52 -54.84 -65.57
N PHE A 712 -30.42 -54.14 -65.30
CA PHE A 712 -29.06 -54.55 -65.67
C PHE A 712 -28.32 -55.09 -64.45
N ALA A 713 -27.63 -56.23 -64.60
CA ALA A 713 -26.76 -56.78 -63.56
C ALA A 713 -25.27 -56.57 -63.91
N PHE A 714 -24.50 -55.96 -63.00
CA PHE A 714 -23.04 -55.82 -63.11
C PHE A 714 -22.35 -56.81 -62.16
N CYS A 715 -21.50 -57.69 -62.69
CA CYS A 715 -20.78 -58.67 -61.85
C CYS A 715 -19.44 -59.07 -62.45
N LYS A 716 -18.54 -59.55 -61.59
CA LYS A 716 -17.29 -60.22 -61.99
C LYS A 716 -17.56 -61.71 -62.18
N VAL A 717 -17.15 -62.28 -63.31
CA VAL A 717 -17.32 -63.72 -63.61
C VAL A 717 -16.00 -64.37 -64.02
N ALA A 718 -15.86 -65.66 -63.69
CA ALA A 718 -14.71 -66.47 -64.09
C ALA A 718 -14.89 -67.02 -65.52
N ALA A 719 -13.79 -67.35 -66.19
CA ALA A 719 -13.82 -67.92 -67.53
C ALA A 719 -14.65 -69.22 -67.56
N GLY A 720 -15.49 -69.41 -68.59
CA GLY A 720 -16.38 -70.57 -68.72
C GLY A 720 -17.70 -70.48 -67.96
N THR A 721 -18.00 -69.38 -67.28
CA THR A 721 -19.26 -69.19 -66.53
C THR A 721 -20.43 -68.88 -67.47
N THR A 722 -21.44 -69.75 -67.52
CA THR A 722 -22.75 -69.47 -68.15
C THR A 722 -23.70 -68.89 -67.10
N LEU A 723 -24.25 -67.70 -67.35
CA LEU A 723 -25.13 -66.99 -66.42
C LEU A 723 -26.57 -67.50 -66.49
N ASN A 724 -27.02 -68.29 -65.50
CA ASN A 724 -28.41 -68.73 -65.36
C ASN A 724 -28.95 -68.37 -63.97
N GLY A 725 -29.95 -67.47 -63.90
CA GLY A 725 -30.61 -67.05 -62.65
C GLY A 725 -29.75 -66.12 -61.76
N TYR A 726 -30.19 -64.87 -61.59
CA TYR A 726 -29.39 -63.76 -61.04
C TYR A 726 -29.57 -63.51 -59.53
N ASN A 727 -29.20 -64.45 -58.66
CA ASN A 727 -29.14 -64.17 -57.22
C ASN A 727 -27.76 -63.57 -56.83
N ASN A 728 -27.76 -62.57 -55.94
CA ASN A 728 -26.61 -61.84 -55.37
C ASN A 728 -25.87 -60.84 -56.29
N ARG A 729 -26.54 -59.76 -56.74
CA ARG A 729 -25.91 -58.65 -57.50
C ARG A 729 -26.53 -57.29 -57.14
N ALA A 730 -25.85 -56.19 -57.52
CA ALA A 730 -26.41 -54.83 -57.50
C ALA A 730 -27.27 -54.59 -58.75
N TYR A 731 -28.41 -53.90 -58.61
CA TYR A 731 -29.35 -53.68 -59.70
C TYR A 731 -29.58 -52.19 -59.94
N LEU A 732 -29.67 -51.80 -61.22
CA LEU A 732 -30.21 -50.50 -61.60
C LEU A 732 -31.72 -50.66 -61.82
N ASP A 733 -32.55 -50.11 -60.93
CA ASP A 733 -34.00 -50.16 -61.07
C ASP A 733 -34.49 -49.03 -61.98
N LEU A 734 -35.22 -49.39 -63.05
CA LEU A 734 -35.87 -48.44 -63.97
C LEU A 734 -37.39 -48.63 -63.99
N SER A 735 -37.95 -49.44 -63.08
CA SER A 735 -39.30 -49.96 -63.16
C SER A 735 -40.30 -49.21 -62.26
N ALA A 736 -40.79 -48.07 -62.73
CA ALA A 736 -42.12 -47.60 -62.32
C ALA A 736 -42.99 -47.41 -63.56
N SER A 737 -43.78 -48.44 -63.86
CA SER A 737 -44.80 -48.39 -64.91
C SER A 737 -45.76 -47.24 -64.63
N GLY A 738 -45.73 -46.22 -65.49
CA GLY A 738 -46.79 -45.20 -65.55
C GLY A 738 -46.46 -43.80 -65.03
N ALA A 739 -45.20 -43.50 -64.68
CA ALA A 739 -44.81 -42.13 -64.33
C ALA A 739 -43.45 -41.78 -64.96
N SER A 740 -43.37 -40.61 -65.59
CA SER A 740 -42.25 -40.09 -66.38
C SER A 740 -40.90 -40.24 -65.68
N PHE A 741 -39.87 -40.72 -66.40
CA PHE A 741 -38.47 -40.77 -65.96
C PHE A 741 -38.01 -39.42 -65.36
N SER A 742 -37.88 -39.36 -64.04
CA SER A 742 -37.33 -38.21 -63.32
C SER A 742 -35.81 -38.13 -63.48
N ASN A 743 -35.26 -36.91 -63.50
CA ASN A 743 -33.90 -36.49 -63.89
C ASN A 743 -32.68 -37.12 -63.18
N ASN A 744 -32.85 -38.16 -62.37
CA ASN A 744 -31.77 -38.82 -61.64
C ASN A 744 -31.86 -40.33 -61.81
N VAL A 745 -30.74 -40.97 -62.18
CA VAL A 745 -30.57 -42.42 -62.04
C VAL A 745 -30.14 -42.69 -60.60
N ARG A 746 -30.82 -43.63 -59.93
CA ARG A 746 -30.50 -44.04 -58.56
C ARG A 746 -29.81 -45.40 -58.56
N VAL A 747 -28.78 -45.54 -57.73
CA VAL A 747 -28.12 -46.81 -57.44
C VAL A 747 -28.38 -47.12 -55.98
N SER A 748 -29.04 -48.25 -55.68
CA SER A 748 -29.25 -48.76 -54.31
C SER A 748 -28.21 -49.84 -53.99
N PHE A 749 -27.75 -49.91 -52.74
CA PHE A 749 -26.64 -50.79 -52.30
C PHE A 749 -27.06 -51.89 -51.31
N ASP A 750 -28.27 -52.44 -51.42
CA ASP A 750 -28.83 -53.47 -50.52
C ASP A 750 -28.33 -54.91 -50.78
N GLY A 751 -27.06 -55.06 -51.15
CA GLY A 751 -26.36 -56.34 -51.34
C GLY A 751 -24.94 -56.14 -51.86
N VAL A 752 -24.13 -57.21 -51.96
CA VAL A 752 -22.67 -57.10 -52.22
C VAL A 752 -22.37 -56.50 -53.61
N THR A 753 -22.32 -55.18 -53.66
CA THR A 753 -22.00 -54.32 -54.82
C THR A 753 -20.48 -54.22 -55.06
N GLY A 754 -19.68 -54.77 -54.14
CA GLY A 754 -18.23 -54.56 -54.07
C GLY A 754 -17.84 -53.14 -53.64
N ILE A 755 -18.82 -52.27 -53.35
CA ILE A 755 -18.64 -50.99 -52.67
C ILE A 755 -19.18 -51.14 -51.25
N GLU A 756 -18.31 -51.31 -50.27
CA GLU A 756 -18.71 -51.91 -48.99
C GLU A 756 -19.26 -50.93 -47.94
N SER A 757 -19.04 -49.61 -48.08
CA SER A 757 -19.56 -48.60 -47.13
C SER A 757 -19.37 -47.15 -47.61
N SER A 758 -20.22 -46.24 -47.13
CA SER A 758 -19.97 -44.78 -47.17
C SER A 758 -19.14 -44.34 -45.96
N VAL A 759 -18.14 -43.47 -46.17
CA VAL A 759 -17.09 -43.24 -45.17
C VAL A 759 -16.89 -41.75 -44.88
N GLU A 760 -17.02 -41.31 -43.62
CA GLU A 760 -16.94 -39.88 -43.25
C GLU A 760 -15.51 -39.38 -42.96
N GLU A 761 -14.63 -40.12 -42.27
CA GLU A 761 -13.20 -39.79 -42.11
C GLU A 761 -12.36 -41.06 -41.84
N PHE A 762 -11.10 -41.10 -42.31
CA PHE A 762 -10.10 -42.07 -41.89
C PHE A 762 -8.70 -41.44 -41.82
N GLN A 763 -7.92 -41.79 -40.78
CA GLN A 763 -6.49 -41.52 -40.69
C GLN A 763 -5.65 -42.78 -41.00
N GLU A 764 -4.59 -42.56 -41.77
CA GLU A 764 -3.47 -43.47 -42.09
C GLU A 764 -3.79 -44.80 -42.79
N GLN A 765 -4.41 -44.76 -43.99
CA GLN A 765 -4.49 -45.92 -44.89
C GLN A 765 -4.19 -45.55 -46.36
N VAL A 766 -3.69 -46.52 -47.14
CA VAL A 766 -3.38 -46.32 -48.57
C VAL A 766 -4.67 -46.35 -49.39
N ILE A 767 -4.94 -45.25 -50.09
CA ILE A 767 -6.16 -45.04 -50.88
C ILE A 767 -5.76 -44.96 -52.35
N TYR A 768 -6.55 -45.57 -53.22
CA TYR A 768 -6.42 -45.45 -54.67
C TYR A 768 -7.71 -44.87 -55.24
N ASP A 769 -7.65 -44.11 -56.34
CA ASP A 769 -8.84 -43.83 -57.12
C ASP A 769 -9.33 -45.08 -57.87
N ILE A 770 -10.49 -45.01 -58.53
CA ILE A 770 -11.04 -46.16 -59.26
C ILE A 770 -10.18 -46.61 -60.44
N CYS A 771 -9.25 -45.78 -60.90
CA CYS A 771 -8.28 -46.11 -61.94
C CYS A 771 -7.05 -46.83 -61.35
N GLY A 772 -7.04 -47.08 -60.03
CA GLY A 772 -5.96 -47.78 -59.34
C GLY A 772 -4.75 -46.90 -59.05
N ARG A 773 -4.88 -45.57 -59.17
CA ARG A 773 -3.81 -44.62 -58.87
C ARG A 773 -3.87 -44.24 -57.40
N ARG A 774 -2.73 -44.25 -56.71
CA ARG A 774 -2.69 -43.90 -55.30
C ARG A 774 -3.05 -42.41 -55.14
N VAL A 775 -3.94 -42.10 -54.21
CA VAL A 775 -4.34 -40.73 -53.89
C VAL A 775 -4.08 -40.45 -52.42
N HIS A 776 -3.70 -39.22 -52.11
CA HIS A 776 -3.34 -38.81 -50.75
C HIS A 776 -4.55 -38.32 -49.94
N GLU A 777 -5.66 -37.99 -50.61
CA GLU A 777 -6.90 -37.54 -50.00
C GLU A 777 -8.13 -38.05 -50.79
N MET A 778 -9.24 -38.30 -50.09
CA MET A 778 -10.53 -38.60 -50.70
C MET A 778 -11.41 -37.35 -50.71
N LYS A 779 -12.00 -37.02 -51.85
CA LYS A 779 -12.96 -35.93 -51.98
C LYS A 779 -14.40 -36.45 -51.83
N PRO A 780 -15.26 -35.78 -51.05
CA PRO A 780 -16.70 -36.07 -50.98
C PRO A 780 -17.32 -36.23 -52.37
N GLY A 781 -18.19 -37.21 -52.54
CA GLY A 781 -18.82 -37.50 -53.84
C GLY A 781 -18.10 -38.53 -54.70
N ASN A 782 -16.86 -38.92 -54.36
CA ASN A 782 -16.03 -39.79 -55.22
C ASN A 782 -15.90 -41.23 -54.72
N ILE A 783 -15.59 -42.14 -55.65
CA ILE A 783 -15.34 -43.56 -55.38
C ILE A 783 -13.83 -43.81 -55.34
N TYR A 784 -13.39 -44.56 -54.35
CA TYR A 784 -11.98 -44.93 -54.14
C TYR A 784 -11.85 -46.43 -53.89
N ILE A 785 -10.63 -46.95 -53.98
CA ILE A 785 -10.27 -48.31 -53.58
C ILE A 785 -9.38 -48.19 -52.35
N VAL A 786 -9.84 -48.73 -51.23
CA VAL A 786 -9.10 -48.75 -49.96
C VAL A 786 -8.95 -50.20 -49.54
N ASN A 787 -7.72 -50.66 -49.31
CA ASN A 787 -7.39 -52.06 -49.02
C ASN A 787 -8.02 -53.07 -50.00
N GLY A 788 -8.04 -52.71 -51.29
CA GLY A 788 -8.59 -53.56 -52.36
C GLY A 788 -10.12 -53.60 -52.43
N ARG A 789 -10.82 -52.87 -51.56
CA ARG A 789 -12.29 -52.75 -51.53
C ARG A 789 -12.70 -51.38 -52.04
N LYS A 790 -13.74 -51.30 -52.86
CA LYS A 790 -14.24 -49.98 -53.31
C LYS A 790 -15.04 -49.35 -52.17
N VAL A 791 -14.85 -48.06 -51.96
CA VAL A 791 -15.53 -47.27 -50.92
C VAL A 791 -15.94 -45.93 -51.52
N LEU A 792 -17.00 -45.32 -50.97
CA LEU A 792 -17.51 -44.05 -51.46
C LEU A 792 -17.35 -42.98 -50.37
N LYS A 793 -16.68 -41.87 -50.71
CA LYS A 793 -16.45 -40.77 -49.77
C LYS A 793 -17.72 -39.92 -49.72
N LYS A 794 -18.32 -39.85 -48.54
CA LYS A 794 -19.49 -38.99 -48.29
C LYS A 794 -19.13 -37.52 -48.40
#